data_AF-A0A8T4SQK6-F1
#
_entry.id   AF-A0A8T4SQK6-F1
#
_cell.length_a   1.000
_cell.length_b   1.000
_cell.length_c   1.000
_cell.angle_alpha   90.00
_cell.angle_beta   90.00
_cell.angle_gamma   90.00
#
_symmetry.space_group_name_H-M   'P 1'
#
loop_
_entity.id
_entity.type
_entity.pdbx_description
1 polymer ?
#
loop_
_entity_poly.entity_id
_entity_poly.type
_entity_poly.pdbx_seq_one_letter_code
_entity_poly.pdbx_strand_id
1 'polypeptide(L)'
;MASIVTVLLFFLYTWGLGSGATHFLKKSEDSLENFFMQIGIGLGVFAILSIILNALHAPLDWRIFLFLSLLMPTYKLYLRYKNKNFKIKILTLTKSNLRTTIVLFIFFITLLIYLKGAFVYPYLENEDPWGHSEGVKYVALEKKAFDPPVTVKGRFFDSTLSYIDPYPPAYDILLGTLHQTSSNITWTMKFFNALIISLGIIFFYFLLKRFLKNENKALLATFILAALPSYLSHFIWAHSLAVTLFFPAMYAFNNIFEDKNWWYIAALMVAGIWVSQNLEQPIKLSTMLLLYLIIISITQRKLFYRGFIALGGGIILSLSWWGIVVKKYNLSVFLSTLSSEVASLEVASIGGASSSTFFSKIIAGLKAITNAGGSSSRPYGFNDFFIAQPQNLINTPIGIGIIVTILALVGTIYILVKYKSHLVEYKNSSLIITLFWLIYTFWAVNGETFPISIARGAFRTWMLLAIPVSIVAAEGIFFLKSVISGYTKNKLIWRLILTILLLAIILTSAKQKYDLNTAIWPTSSAFSSPQEAFEFGAWFKTIPDNTRVFLYSPRPKIVIGFGKWGCNWCQDELDFRINILDRTAEELYEFLKNKNYEYLLISPSMDFRQFSKKFGKEIINQKLPEKYREIIQSGFFTPVYQKENLLVALKVN
;
A
#
# COMPACT_ATOMS: atom_id res chain seq x y z
N MET A 1 -19.22 10.07 9.26
CA MET A 1 -18.54 10.61 10.45
C MET A 1 -17.23 9.85 10.66
N ALA A 2 -16.18 10.50 11.14
CA ALA A 2 -14.93 9.81 11.46
C ALA A 2 -15.15 8.89 12.68
N SER A 3 -14.80 7.61 12.56
CA SER A 3 -14.91 6.66 13.69
C SER A 3 -13.67 6.78 14.57
N ILE A 4 -13.74 7.63 15.60
CA ILE A 4 -12.68 7.78 16.61
C ILE A 4 -12.33 6.43 17.23
N VAL A 5 -13.33 5.58 17.47
CA VAL A 5 -13.16 4.22 17.99
C VAL A 5 -12.26 3.39 17.08
N THR A 6 -12.50 3.40 15.76
CA THR A 6 -11.67 2.65 14.81
C THR A 6 -10.23 3.16 14.79
N VAL A 7 -10.01 4.47 14.91
CA VAL A 7 -8.64 5.04 14.99
C VAL A 7 -7.93 4.59 16.26
N LEU A 8 -8.61 4.61 17.41
CA LEU A 8 -8.05 4.12 18.68
C LEU A 8 -7.72 2.62 18.60
N LEU A 9 -8.61 1.83 18.02
CA LEU A 9 -8.41 0.39 17.82
C LEU A 9 -7.20 0.10 16.92
N PHE A 10 -7.01 0.84 15.83
CA PHE A 10 -5.81 0.72 14.98
C PHE A 10 -4.52 0.88 15.79
N PHE A 11 -4.41 1.95 16.59
CA PHE A 11 -3.24 2.17 17.42
C PHE A 11 -3.10 1.12 18.52
N LEU A 12 -4.21 0.65 19.11
CA LEU A 12 -4.18 -0.37 20.13
C LEU A 12 -3.73 -1.74 19.60
N TYR A 13 -4.21 -2.15 18.41
CA TYR A 13 -3.79 -3.39 17.76
C TYR A 13 -2.30 -3.35 17.45
N THR A 14 -1.87 -2.31 16.74
CA THR A 14 -0.49 -2.19 16.28
C THR A 14 0.48 -1.99 17.44
N TRP A 15 0.21 -1.07 18.36
CA TRP A 15 1.07 -0.89 19.54
C TRP A 15 1.09 -2.14 20.44
N GLY A 16 -0.06 -2.76 20.69
CA GLY A 16 -0.19 -3.92 21.57
C GLY A 16 0.54 -5.15 21.03
N LEU A 17 0.31 -5.51 19.76
CA LEU A 17 1.01 -6.61 19.09
C LEU A 17 2.52 -6.36 19.01
N GLY A 18 2.96 -5.13 18.71
CA GLY A 18 4.37 -4.79 18.71
C GLY A 18 5.01 -4.84 20.10
N SER A 19 4.30 -4.38 21.14
CA SER A 19 4.72 -4.48 22.55
C SER A 19 4.79 -5.92 23.04
N GLY A 20 3.91 -6.79 22.51
CA GLY A 20 3.95 -8.25 22.64
C GLY A 20 5.21 -8.84 22.05
N ALA A 21 5.41 -8.63 20.74
CA ALA A 21 6.52 -9.19 20.00
C ALA A 21 7.88 -8.73 20.56
N THR A 22 8.01 -7.46 20.96
CA THR A 22 9.26 -6.90 21.50
C THR A 22 9.44 -7.08 23.01
N HIS A 23 8.61 -7.90 23.68
CA HIS A 23 8.62 -7.96 25.14
C HIS A 23 9.97 -8.37 25.74
N PHE A 24 10.61 -9.38 25.16
CA PHE A 24 11.85 -9.98 25.67
C PHE A 24 13.12 -9.35 25.07
N LEU A 25 12.97 -8.26 24.32
CA LEU A 25 14.09 -7.59 23.66
C LEU A 25 14.59 -6.42 24.47
N LYS A 26 15.88 -6.11 24.29
CA LYS A 26 16.45 -4.86 24.77
C LYS A 26 15.73 -3.68 24.10
N LYS A 27 15.19 -2.78 24.91
CA LYS A 27 14.44 -1.60 24.46
C LYS A 27 15.38 -0.41 24.27
N SER A 28 14.99 0.51 23.39
CA SER A 28 15.64 1.82 23.29
C SER A 28 15.50 2.58 24.62
N GLU A 29 16.44 3.48 24.91
CA GLU A 29 16.30 4.40 26.06
C GLU A 29 15.24 5.47 25.77
N ASP A 30 15.02 5.79 24.49
CA ASP A 30 14.02 6.74 24.03
C ASP A 30 12.62 6.10 24.03
N SER A 31 11.72 6.61 24.87
CA SER A 31 10.35 6.11 25.00
C SER A 31 9.51 6.36 23.76
N LEU A 32 9.72 7.47 23.04
CA LEU A 32 8.96 7.77 21.83
C LEU A 32 9.40 6.87 20.68
N GLU A 33 10.71 6.64 20.53
CA GLU A 33 11.26 5.67 19.59
C GLU A 33 10.64 4.29 19.82
N ASN A 34 10.64 3.81 21.08
CA ASN A 34 10.00 2.53 21.41
C ASN A 34 8.51 2.52 21.08
N PHE A 35 7.76 3.58 21.40
CA PHE A 35 6.33 3.64 21.16
C PHE A 35 5.99 3.54 19.67
N PHE A 36 6.62 4.37 18.83
CA PHE A 36 6.37 4.37 17.40
C PHE A 36 6.92 3.12 16.71
N MET A 37 8.09 2.62 17.11
CA MET A 37 8.59 1.38 16.53
C MET A 37 7.75 0.17 16.94
N GLN A 38 7.11 0.17 18.11
CA GLN A 38 6.11 -0.85 18.46
C GLN A 38 4.89 -0.80 17.54
N ILE A 39 4.39 0.39 17.19
CA ILE A 39 3.31 0.52 16.19
C ILE A 39 3.77 -0.07 14.85
N GLY A 40 4.95 0.31 14.35
CA GLY A 40 5.49 -0.20 13.08
C GLY A 40 5.73 -1.70 13.07
N ILE A 41 6.28 -2.26 14.15
CA ILE A 41 6.49 -3.71 14.31
C ILE A 41 5.14 -4.43 14.39
N GLY A 42 4.19 -3.89 15.15
CA GLY A 42 2.88 -4.49 15.28
C GLY A 42 2.06 -4.45 14.00
N LEU A 43 2.26 -3.47 13.11
CA LEU A 43 1.70 -3.50 11.75
C LEU A 43 2.21 -4.73 10.97
N GLY A 44 3.51 -5.03 11.03
CA GLY A 44 4.07 -6.21 10.37
C GLY A 44 3.64 -7.53 11.02
N VAL A 45 3.58 -7.56 12.36
CA VAL A 45 3.06 -8.70 13.12
C VAL A 45 1.59 -8.95 12.81
N PHE A 46 0.77 -7.89 12.75
CA PHE A 46 -0.64 -7.98 12.36
C PHE A 46 -0.77 -8.64 10.98
N ALA A 47 0.01 -8.19 10.00
CA ALA A 47 -0.04 -8.69 8.64
C ALA A 47 0.21 -10.20 8.53
N ILE A 48 1.25 -10.73 9.20
CA ILE A 48 1.52 -12.17 9.18
C ILE A 48 0.61 -12.98 10.10
N LEU A 49 0.27 -12.42 11.27
CA LEU A 49 -0.66 -13.07 12.20
C LEU A 49 -2.03 -13.28 11.56
N SER A 50 -2.54 -12.30 10.81
CA SER A 50 -3.83 -12.44 10.14
C SER A 50 -3.83 -13.55 9.08
N ILE A 51 -2.71 -13.74 8.37
CA ILE A 51 -2.55 -14.85 7.43
C ILE A 51 -2.56 -16.19 8.16
N ILE A 52 -1.84 -16.29 9.28
CA ILE A 52 -1.80 -17.51 10.09
C ILE A 52 -3.20 -17.82 10.63
N LEU A 53 -3.91 -16.83 11.17
CA LEU A 53 -5.30 -17.00 11.63
C LEU A 53 -6.21 -17.47 10.49
N ASN A 54 -6.12 -16.84 9.32
CA ASN A 54 -6.90 -17.24 8.14
C ASN A 54 -6.58 -18.68 7.70
N ALA A 55 -5.29 -19.06 7.66
CA ALA A 55 -4.84 -20.41 7.33
C ALA A 55 -5.33 -21.48 8.31
N LEU A 56 -5.49 -21.10 9.58
CA LEU A 56 -6.08 -21.94 10.64
C LEU A 56 -7.62 -21.90 10.64
N HIS A 57 -8.25 -21.22 9.67
CA HIS A 57 -9.69 -20.98 9.59
C HIS A 57 -10.25 -20.26 10.84
N ALA A 58 -9.41 -19.54 11.58
CA ALA A 58 -9.87 -18.67 12.65
C ALA A 58 -10.49 -17.40 12.06
N PRO A 59 -11.64 -16.94 12.56
CA PRO A 59 -12.30 -15.76 12.01
C PRO A 59 -11.41 -14.52 12.21
N LEU A 60 -11.28 -13.72 11.15
CA LEU A 60 -10.58 -12.44 11.13
C LEU A 60 -11.44 -11.35 11.78
N ASP A 61 -11.84 -11.56 13.03
CA ASP A 61 -12.70 -10.66 13.79
C ASP A 61 -11.86 -9.65 14.61
N TRP A 62 -12.28 -8.38 14.60
CA TRP A 62 -11.59 -7.31 15.33
C TRP A 62 -11.41 -7.59 16.83
N ARG A 63 -12.33 -8.34 17.44
CA ARG A 63 -12.27 -8.72 18.87
C ARG A 63 -11.09 -9.64 19.17
N ILE A 64 -10.73 -10.52 18.23
CA ILE A 64 -9.58 -11.41 18.38
C ILE A 64 -8.29 -10.59 18.36
N PHE A 65 -8.17 -9.66 17.40
CA PHE A 65 -7.00 -8.76 17.35
C PHE A 65 -6.91 -7.85 18.57
N LEU A 66 -8.04 -7.36 19.09
CA LEU A 66 -8.09 -6.60 20.35
C LEU A 66 -7.60 -7.43 21.54
N PHE A 67 -8.11 -8.65 21.67
CA PHE A 67 -7.71 -9.55 22.76
C PHE A 67 -6.21 -9.83 22.71
N LEU A 68 -5.70 -10.25 21.55
CA LEU A 68 -4.29 -10.56 21.35
C LEU A 68 -3.38 -9.34 21.58
N SER A 69 -3.81 -8.14 21.18
CA SER A 69 -3.02 -6.92 21.39
C SER A 69 -2.99 -6.48 22.85
N LEU A 70 -4.01 -6.83 23.64
CA LEU A 70 -4.10 -6.51 25.07
C LEU A 70 -3.41 -7.51 25.98
N LEU A 71 -3.16 -8.76 25.55
CA LEU A 71 -2.54 -9.80 26.40
C LEU A 71 -1.24 -9.34 27.07
N MET A 72 -0.28 -8.83 26.30
CA MET A 72 1.01 -8.43 26.86
C MET A 72 0.95 -7.11 27.66
N PRO A 73 0.29 -6.04 27.19
CA PRO A 73 0.10 -4.83 27.98
C PRO A 73 -0.61 -5.08 29.32
N THR A 74 -1.68 -5.88 29.34
CA THR A 74 -2.43 -6.21 30.57
C THR A 74 -1.58 -7.04 31.52
N TYR A 75 -0.84 -8.03 31.03
CA TYR A 75 0.12 -8.80 31.84
C TYR A 75 1.20 -7.90 32.47
N LYS A 76 1.79 -6.98 31.69
CA LYS A 76 2.77 -6.00 32.22
C LYS A 76 2.16 -5.06 33.25
N LEU A 77 0.92 -4.62 33.03
CA LEU A 77 0.20 -3.79 33.97
C LEU A 77 -0.05 -4.54 35.29
N TYR A 78 -0.49 -5.80 35.21
CA TYR A 78 -0.68 -6.67 36.36
C TYR A 78 0.62 -6.88 37.15
N LEU A 79 1.76 -7.15 36.50
CA LEU A 79 3.05 -7.27 37.16
C LEU A 79 3.49 -5.98 37.87
N ARG A 80 3.25 -4.81 37.25
CA ARG A 80 3.57 -3.51 37.87
C ARG A 80 2.68 -3.22 39.08
N TYR A 81 1.39 -3.55 38.98
CA TYR A 81 0.44 -3.44 40.06
C TYR A 81 0.86 -4.32 41.24
N LYS A 82 1.16 -5.61 40.98
CA LYS A 82 1.64 -6.56 41.99
C LYS A 82 2.93 -6.08 42.68
N ASN A 83 3.85 -5.48 41.93
CA ASN A 83 5.12 -4.99 42.46
C ASN A 83 5.05 -3.56 43.04
N LYS A 84 3.86 -2.93 43.14
CA LYS A 84 3.65 -1.55 43.60
C LYS A 84 4.53 -0.49 42.89
N ASN A 85 4.99 -0.78 41.67
CA ASN A 85 5.96 0.03 40.93
C ASN A 85 5.29 0.92 39.86
N PHE A 86 4.20 1.59 40.23
CA PHE A 86 3.46 2.45 39.31
C PHE A 86 4.05 3.86 39.27
N LYS A 87 5.15 4.03 38.52
CA LYS A 87 5.70 5.36 38.22
C LYS A 87 5.36 5.74 36.79
N ILE A 88 4.47 6.72 36.63
CA ILE A 88 4.22 7.36 35.34
C ILE A 88 5.42 8.26 35.05
N LYS A 89 6.19 7.95 34.01
CA LYS A 89 7.25 8.84 33.54
C LYS A 89 6.59 10.01 32.80
N ILE A 90 6.61 11.19 33.40
CA ILE A 90 6.25 12.43 32.70
C ILE A 90 7.29 12.66 31.59
N LEU A 91 6.82 13.00 30.39
CA LEU A 91 7.68 13.20 29.24
C LEU A 91 8.50 14.49 29.44
N THR A 92 9.81 14.36 29.69
CA THR A 92 10.70 15.52 29.82
C THR A 92 11.14 16.01 28.44
N LEU A 93 11.14 17.32 28.19
CA LEU A 93 11.45 17.87 26.87
C LEU A 93 12.98 17.89 26.64
N THR A 94 13.54 16.78 26.17
CA THR A 94 14.95 16.67 25.79
C THR A 94 15.21 17.18 24.38
N LYS A 95 16.48 17.42 24.00
CA LYS A 95 16.85 17.77 22.62
C LYS A 95 16.43 16.71 21.60
N SER A 96 16.48 15.43 21.98
CA SER A 96 16.00 14.34 21.13
C SER A 96 14.48 14.44 20.94
N ASN A 97 13.75 14.73 22.03
CA ASN A 97 12.30 14.94 21.98
C ASN A 97 11.90 16.15 21.12
N LEU A 98 12.71 17.22 21.07
CA LEU A 98 12.47 18.33 20.14
C LEU A 98 12.55 17.87 18.68
N ARG A 99 13.56 17.07 18.31
CA ARG A 99 13.69 16.54 16.94
C ARG A 99 12.53 15.59 16.60
N THR A 100 12.17 14.70 17.51
CA THR A 100 10.98 13.86 17.36
C THR A 100 9.70 14.70 17.22
N THR A 101 9.58 15.81 17.94
CA THR A 101 8.44 16.75 17.80
C THR A 101 8.40 17.37 16.40
N ILE A 102 9.54 17.76 15.81
CA ILE A 102 9.60 18.24 14.42
C ILE A 102 9.17 17.13 13.45
N VAL A 103 9.58 15.89 13.68
CA VAL A 103 9.16 14.74 12.85
C VAL A 103 7.65 14.51 12.95
N LEU A 104 7.07 14.64 14.15
CA LEU A 104 5.62 14.59 14.33
C LEU A 104 4.92 15.71 13.57
N PHE A 105 5.49 16.91 13.56
CA PHE A 105 4.96 18.01 12.76
C PHE A 105 5.00 17.71 11.25
N ILE A 106 6.11 17.13 10.74
CA ILE A 106 6.20 16.67 9.35
C ILE A 106 5.13 15.60 9.07
N PHE A 107 4.98 14.63 9.97
CA PHE A 107 3.95 13.59 9.89
C PHE A 107 2.53 14.18 9.79
N PHE A 108 2.19 15.16 10.64
CA PHE A 108 0.86 15.78 10.61
C PHE A 108 0.64 16.58 9.33
N ILE A 109 1.64 17.30 8.83
CA ILE A 109 1.56 17.97 7.53
C ILE A 109 1.31 16.95 6.42
N THR A 110 2.10 15.87 6.34
CA THR A 110 1.90 14.83 5.30
C THR A 110 0.52 14.19 5.39
N LEU A 111 0.05 13.91 6.61
CA LEU A 111 -1.28 13.36 6.84
C LEU A 111 -2.37 14.31 6.37
N LEU A 112 -2.27 15.61 6.68
CA LEU A 112 -3.23 16.62 6.24
C LEU A 112 -3.26 16.76 4.71
N ILE A 113 -2.10 16.71 4.05
CA ILE A 113 -2.02 16.75 2.58
C ILE A 113 -2.76 15.56 1.98
N TYR A 114 -2.46 14.35 2.44
CA TYR A 114 -3.07 13.12 1.92
C TYR A 114 -4.56 13.03 2.22
N LEU A 115 -5.00 13.43 3.42
CA LEU A 115 -6.42 13.47 3.77
C LEU A 115 -7.18 14.52 2.96
N LYS A 116 -6.60 15.71 2.76
CA LYS A 116 -7.23 16.76 1.93
C LYS A 116 -7.48 16.25 0.52
N GLY A 117 -6.48 15.59 -0.09
CA GLY A 117 -6.62 14.94 -1.40
C GLY A 117 -7.67 13.87 -1.44
N ALA A 118 -7.54 12.87 -0.57
CA ALA A 118 -8.41 11.71 -0.58
C ALA A 118 -9.88 12.12 -0.42
N PHE A 119 -10.19 13.14 0.38
CA PHE A 119 -11.57 13.56 0.66
C PHE A 119 -12.11 14.69 -0.24
N VAL A 120 -11.36 15.17 -1.25
CA VAL A 120 -11.85 16.22 -2.17
C VAL A 120 -12.92 15.73 -3.16
N TYR A 121 -13.03 14.41 -3.36
CA TYR A 121 -14.06 13.76 -4.18
C TYR A 121 -14.73 12.58 -3.44
N PRO A 122 -15.98 12.22 -3.78
CA PRO A 122 -16.76 11.22 -3.04
C PRO A 122 -16.47 9.76 -3.44
N TYR A 123 -15.70 9.53 -4.50
CA TYR A 123 -15.43 8.21 -5.08
C TYR A 123 -14.02 7.68 -4.74
N LEU A 124 -13.73 6.43 -5.09
CA LEU A 124 -12.38 5.86 -5.03
C LEU A 124 -11.62 6.10 -6.35
N GLU A 125 -10.30 6.20 -6.28
CA GLU A 125 -9.45 6.66 -7.37
C GLU A 125 -9.15 5.53 -8.37
N ASN A 126 -9.17 5.79 -9.69
CA ASN A 126 -8.83 4.79 -10.73
C ASN A 126 -9.53 3.43 -10.52
N GLU A 127 -8.94 2.29 -10.91
CA GLU A 127 -9.58 0.96 -10.84
C GLU A 127 -9.20 0.13 -9.60
N ASP A 128 -7.92 0.12 -9.18
CA ASP A 128 -7.42 -0.78 -8.12
C ASP A 128 -8.13 -0.58 -6.76
N PRO A 129 -8.31 0.66 -6.26
CA PRO A 129 -9.04 0.93 -5.01
C PRO A 129 -10.44 0.33 -4.94
N TRP A 130 -11.15 0.24 -6.07
CA TRP A 130 -12.48 -0.37 -6.09
C TRP A 130 -12.43 -1.86 -5.85
N GLY A 131 -11.45 -2.57 -6.42
CA GLY A 131 -11.27 -4.00 -6.13
C GLY A 131 -10.82 -4.23 -4.68
N HIS A 132 -9.92 -3.39 -4.15
CA HIS A 132 -9.58 -3.42 -2.73
C HIS A 132 -10.81 -3.18 -1.85
N SER A 133 -11.76 -2.33 -2.27
CA SER A 133 -12.99 -2.10 -1.50
C SER A 133 -13.86 -3.36 -1.39
N GLU A 134 -13.89 -4.19 -2.42
CA GLU A 134 -14.59 -5.48 -2.37
C GLU A 134 -13.91 -6.42 -1.39
N GLY A 135 -12.59 -6.51 -1.44
CA GLY A 135 -11.82 -7.35 -0.53
C GLY A 135 -11.98 -6.91 0.93
N VAL A 136 -11.85 -5.62 1.20
CA VAL A 136 -12.10 -5.02 2.52
C VAL A 136 -13.51 -5.34 3.01
N LYS A 137 -14.52 -5.23 2.13
CA LYS A 137 -15.91 -5.54 2.48
C LYS A 137 -16.11 -7.03 2.77
N TYR A 138 -15.52 -7.88 1.94
CA TYR A 138 -15.55 -9.33 2.09
C TYR A 138 -14.94 -9.76 3.43
N VAL A 139 -13.73 -9.32 3.76
CA VAL A 139 -13.12 -9.61 5.07
C VAL A 139 -13.99 -9.10 6.22
N ALA A 140 -14.55 -7.89 6.08
CA ALA A 140 -15.34 -7.30 7.15
C ALA A 140 -16.62 -8.11 7.45
N LEU A 141 -17.24 -8.69 6.43
CA LEU A 141 -18.48 -9.47 6.55
C LEU A 141 -18.22 -10.95 6.84
N GLU A 142 -17.37 -11.59 6.03
CA GLU A 142 -17.12 -13.03 6.05
C GLU A 142 -16.04 -13.45 7.05
N LYS A 143 -15.29 -12.49 7.61
CA LYS A 143 -14.19 -12.72 8.57
C LYS A 143 -13.16 -13.73 8.05
N LYS A 144 -12.91 -13.76 6.75
CA LYS A 144 -11.94 -14.64 6.09
C LYS A 144 -11.36 -13.94 4.87
N ALA A 145 -10.25 -14.48 4.35
CA ALA A 145 -9.53 -13.96 3.20
C ALA A 145 -9.19 -15.04 2.15
N PHE A 146 -9.85 -16.20 2.22
CA PHE A 146 -9.84 -17.12 1.08
C PHE A 146 -11.01 -16.79 0.16
N ASP A 147 -10.78 -16.85 -1.15
CA ASP A 147 -11.85 -16.62 -2.11
C ASP A 147 -12.99 -17.63 -1.90
N PRO A 148 -14.24 -17.18 -2.02
CA PRO A 148 -15.38 -18.08 -1.95
C PRO A 148 -15.36 -19.02 -3.16
N PRO A 149 -15.84 -20.27 -3.01
CA PRO A 149 -15.91 -21.24 -4.10
C PRO A 149 -17.03 -20.87 -5.07
N VAL A 150 -16.82 -19.84 -5.87
CA VAL A 150 -17.78 -19.36 -6.86
C VAL A 150 -17.45 -20.00 -8.22
N THR A 151 -18.46 -20.58 -8.86
CA THR A 151 -18.36 -21.20 -10.19
C THR A 151 -19.18 -20.40 -11.19
N VAL A 152 -18.55 -19.76 -12.17
CA VAL A 152 -19.28 -19.06 -13.25
C VAL A 152 -19.21 -19.91 -14.51
N LYS A 153 -20.33 -20.55 -14.90
CA LYS A 153 -20.51 -21.35 -16.15
C LYS A 153 -19.31 -22.22 -16.53
N GLY A 154 -18.92 -23.16 -15.66
CA GLY A 154 -17.93 -24.20 -15.98
C GLY A 154 -16.49 -23.71 -16.14
N ARG A 155 -16.22 -22.42 -15.91
CA ARG A 155 -14.86 -21.89 -15.72
C ARG A 155 -14.72 -21.48 -14.25
N PHE A 156 -13.64 -21.91 -13.61
CA PHE A 156 -13.21 -21.29 -12.35
C PHE A 156 -12.86 -19.84 -12.69
N PHE A 157 -13.80 -18.92 -12.45
CA PHE A 157 -13.54 -17.49 -12.53
C PHE A 157 -12.80 -17.15 -11.24
N ASP A 158 -11.50 -17.41 -11.22
CA ASP A 158 -10.64 -16.93 -10.15
C ASP A 158 -10.54 -15.41 -10.23
N SER A 159 -10.72 -14.77 -9.08
CA SER A 159 -10.71 -13.33 -8.82
C SER A 159 -12.04 -12.56 -8.96
N THR A 160 -13.14 -13.08 -8.41
CA THR A 160 -14.22 -12.18 -7.92
C THR A 160 -13.66 -11.14 -6.94
N LEU A 161 -12.61 -11.49 -6.20
CA LEU A 161 -11.89 -10.61 -5.28
C LEU A 161 -10.42 -10.47 -5.70
N SER A 162 -10.14 -9.61 -6.69
CA SER A 162 -8.81 -9.50 -7.32
C SER A 162 -7.63 -9.16 -6.41
N TYR A 163 -7.88 -8.72 -5.18
CA TYR A 163 -6.85 -8.35 -4.20
C TYR A 163 -6.87 -9.22 -2.92
N ILE A 164 -7.54 -10.37 -2.94
CA ILE A 164 -7.59 -11.31 -1.81
C ILE A 164 -6.98 -12.68 -2.09
N ASP A 165 -7.32 -13.32 -3.20
CA ASP A 165 -6.81 -14.66 -3.55
C ASP A 165 -6.78 -14.74 -5.09
N PRO A 166 -5.64 -15.03 -5.74
CA PRO A 166 -4.32 -15.42 -5.22
C PRO A 166 -3.44 -14.27 -4.70
N TYR A 167 -3.94 -13.04 -4.69
CA TYR A 167 -3.19 -11.86 -4.27
C TYR A 167 -2.97 -11.83 -2.75
N PRO A 168 -1.83 -11.35 -2.20
CA PRO A 168 -1.64 -11.33 -0.75
C PRO A 168 -2.60 -10.39 0.00
N PRO A 169 -3.41 -10.90 0.94
CA PRO A 169 -4.57 -10.17 1.43
C PRO A 169 -4.29 -9.28 2.65
N ALA A 170 -3.05 -9.17 3.16
CA ALA A 170 -2.84 -8.54 4.46
C ALA A 170 -3.26 -7.05 4.51
N TYR A 171 -3.17 -6.32 3.39
CA TYR A 171 -3.69 -4.96 3.30
C TYR A 171 -5.22 -4.91 3.45
N ASP A 172 -5.92 -5.75 2.69
CA ASP A 172 -7.39 -5.85 2.72
C ASP A 172 -7.89 -6.40 4.06
N ILE A 173 -7.13 -7.32 4.68
CA ILE A 173 -7.47 -7.82 6.02
C ILE A 173 -7.36 -6.72 7.07
N LEU A 174 -6.28 -5.92 7.03
CA LEU A 174 -6.10 -4.80 7.95
C LEU A 174 -7.25 -3.81 7.84
N LEU A 175 -7.53 -3.33 6.63
CA LEU A 175 -8.61 -2.38 6.38
C LEU A 175 -10.00 -2.99 6.65
N GLY A 176 -10.20 -4.27 6.30
CA GLY A 176 -11.42 -5.02 6.55
C GLY A 176 -11.71 -5.15 8.04
N THR A 177 -10.70 -5.49 8.84
CA THR A 177 -10.78 -5.58 10.31
C THR A 177 -11.15 -4.23 10.93
N LEU A 178 -10.56 -3.14 10.44
CA LEU A 178 -10.92 -1.78 10.88
C LEU A 178 -12.35 -1.43 10.48
N HIS A 179 -12.75 -1.78 9.25
CA HIS A 179 -14.09 -1.51 8.74
C HIS A 179 -15.19 -2.18 9.57
N GLN A 180 -14.91 -3.30 10.26
CA GLN A 180 -15.87 -3.94 11.18
C GLN A 180 -16.35 -3.03 12.32
N THR A 181 -15.64 -1.92 12.59
CA THR A 181 -15.96 -0.95 13.64
C THR A 181 -16.26 0.45 13.07
N SER A 182 -16.41 0.58 11.76
CA SER A 182 -16.74 1.82 11.05
C SER A 182 -17.97 1.60 10.17
N SER A 183 -18.87 2.58 10.03
CA SER A 183 -20.00 2.43 9.11
C SER A 183 -19.60 2.57 7.63
N ASN A 184 -18.56 3.37 7.34
CA ASN A 184 -18.26 3.83 5.99
C ASN A 184 -16.91 3.28 5.48
N ILE A 185 -16.96 2.44 4.44
CA ILE A 185 -15.77 1.80 3.88
C ILE A 185 -14.86 2.79 3.15
N THR A 186 -15.44 3.75 2.40
CA THR A 186 -14.70 4.77 1.67
C THR A 186 -13.85 5.61 2.62
N TRP A 187 -14.44 6.02 3.76
CA TRP A 187 -13.72 6.74 4.81
C TRP A 187 -12.60 5.88 5.40
N THR A 188 -12.87 4.62 5.73
CA THR A 188 -11.88 3.70 6.31
C THR A 188 -10.68 3.52 5.38
N MET A 189 -10.92 3.23 4.10
CA MET A 189 -9.82 3.03 3.14
C MET A 189 -9.01 4.31 2.93
N LYS A 190 -9.67 5.46 2.68
CA LYS A 190 -9.01 6.74 2.46
C LYS A 190 -8.19 7.19 3.67
N PHE A 191 -8.79 7.15 4.87
CA PHE A 191 -8.15 7.62 6.09
C PHE A 191 -6.97 6.73 6.49
N PHE A 192 -7.17 5.40 6.55
CA PHE A 192 -6.11 4.51 7.02
C PHE A 192 -4.98 4.34 6.00
N ASN A 193 -5.25 4.43 4.70
CA ASN A 193 -4.18 4.48 3.70
C ASN A 193 -3.29 5.72 3.92
N ALA A 194 -3.90 6.91 4.04
CA ALA A 194 -3.16 8.15 4.33
C ALA A 194 -2.39 8.09 5.66
N LEU A 195 -2.97 7.48 6.69
CA LEU A 195 -2.32 7.29 7.99
C LEU A 195 -1.11 6.35 7.90
N ILE A 196 -1.24 5.20 7.22
CA ILE A 196 -0.16 4.22 7.05
C ILE A 196 1.04 4.88 6.34
N ILE A 197 0.80 5.58 5.23
CA ILE A 197 1.85 6.28 4.48
C ILE A 197 2.53 7.33 5.36
N SER A 198 1.75 8.11 6.09
CA SER A 198 2.29 9.16 6.98
C SER A 198 3.13 8.55 8.10
N LEU A 199 2.69 7.44 8.72
CA LEU A 199 3.47 6.73 9.75
C LEU A 199 4.82 6.25 9.21
N GLY A 200 4.91 5.94 7.91
CA GLY A 200 6.18 5.66 7.22
C GLY A 200 7.25 6.74 7.43
N ILE A 201 6.87 8.03 7.50
CA ILE A 201 7.78 9.15 7.78
C ILE A 201 8.40 9.04 9.18
N ILE A 202 7.60 8.67 10.18
CA ILE A 202 8.08 8.49 11.56
C ILE A 202 9.03 7.29 11.64
N PHE A 203 8.66 6.17 11.02
CA PHE A 203 9.49 4.95 11.03
C PHE A 203 10.80 5.17 10.28
N PHE A 204 10.77 5.91 9.17
CA PHE A 204 11.96 6.29 8.43
C PHE A 204 12.92 7.13 9.28
N TYR A 205 12.42 8.11 10.03
CA TYR A 205 13.25 8.90 10.94
C TYR A 205 13.98 8.04 11.98
N PHE A 206 13.25 7.16 12.70
CA PHE A 206 13.85 6.33 13.74
C PHE A 206 14.82 5.29 13.16
N LEU A 207 14.53 4.75 11.98
CA LEU A 207 15.49 3.96 11.22
C LEU A 207 16.77 4.76 10.95
N LEU A 208 16.66 5.94 10.35
CA LEU A 208 17.83 6.74 9.96
C LEU A 208 18.61 7.26 11.17
N LYS A 209 17.94 7.59 12.27
CA LYS A 209 18.58 7.98 13.53
C LYS A 209 19.62 6.92 13.95
N ARG A 210 19.25 5.64 13.87
CA ARG A 210 20.15 4.52 14.19
C ARG A 210 21.13 4.20 13.06
N PHE A 211 20.64 4.16 11.82
CA PHE A 211 21.43 3.77 10.65
C PHE A 211 22.57 4.76 10.35
N LEU A 212 22.31 6.08 10.46
CA LEU A 212 23.30 7.13 10.22
C LEU A 212 24.07 7.54 11.49
N LYS A 213 23.60 7.11 12.68
CA LYS A 213 24.12 7.55 13.99
C LYS A 213 24.21 9.09 14.11
N ASN A 214 23.30 9.81 13.43
CA ASN A 214 23.27 11.26 13.40
C ASN A 214 21.83 11.77 13.26
N GLU A 215 21.27 12.26 14.36
CA GLU A 215 19.87 12.70 14.42
C GLU A 215 19.55 13.89 13.51
N ASN A 216 20.52 14.78 13.25
CA ASN A 216 20.29 15.93 12.39
C ASN A 216 20.24 15.51 10.90
N LYS A 217 21.11 14.56 10.49
CA LYS A 217 21.06 13.98 9.14
C LYS A 217 19.78 13.18 8.93
N ALA A 218 19.38 12.39 9.92
CA ALA A 218 18.13 11.64 9.91
C ALA A 218 16.91 12.57 9.76
N LEU A 219 16.85 13.66 10.54
CA LEU A 219 15.78 14.66 10.45
C LEU A 219 15.72 15.30 9.05
N LEU A 220 16.87 15.68 8.51
CA LEU A 220 16.95 16.32 7.20
C LEU A 220 16.55 15.38 6.06
N ALA A 221 17.03 14.13 6.09
CA ALA A 221 16.62 13.11 5.13
C ALA A 221 15.12 12.82 5.23
N THR A 222 14.55 12.80 6.45
CA THR A 222 13.11 12.63 6.67
C THR A 222 12.30 13.77 6.07
N PHE A 223 12.73 15.02 6.27
CA PHE A 223 12.12 16.18 5.62
C PHE A 223 12.18 16.08 4.08
N ILE A 224 13.34 15.71 3.53
CA ILE A 224 13.52 15.54 2.09
C ILE A 224 12.58 14.45 1.57
N LEU A 225 12.56 13.26 2.20
CA LEU A 225 11.67 12.16 1.80
C LEU A 225 10.19 12.59 1.80
N ALA A 226 9.76 13.29 2.85
CA ALA A 226 8.41 13.83 2.94
C ALA A 226 8.10 14.82 1.79
N ALA A 227 9.08 15.62 1.37
CA ALA A 227 8.95 16.59 0.28
C ALA A 227 9.00 15.98 -1.13
N LEU A 228 9.54 14.76 -1.31
CA LEU A 228 9.66 14.13 -2.62
C LEU A 228 8.30 13.68 -3.17
N PRO A 229 7.88 14.13 -4.37
CA PRO A 229 6.66 13.64 -5.03
C PRO A 229 6.71 12.13 -5.26
N SER A 230 7.87 11.62 -5.68
CA SER A 230 8.11 10.21 -5.94
C SER A 230 7.95 9.29 -4.72
N TYR A 231 7.99 9.84 -3.50
CA TYR A 231 7.71 9.09 -2.28
C TYR A 231 6.21 9.08 -1.96
N LEU A 232 5.50 8.07 -2.47
CA LEU A 232 4.09 7.72 -2.18
C LEU A 232 3.05 8.88 -2.26
N SER A 233 1.89 8.55 -2.80
CA SER A 233 0.73 9.43 -2.87
C SER A 233 -0.41 8.87 -2.02
N HIS A 234 -1.53 9.58 -1.87
CA HIS A 234 -2.71 9.04 -1.15
C HIS A 234 -3.47 7.92 -1.89
N PHE A 235 -2.93 7.39 -3.01
CA PHE A 235 -3.55 6.30 -3.76
C PHE A 235 -3.72 5.04 -2.91
N ILE A 236 -4.95 4.52 -2.86
CA ILE A 236 -5.30 3.36 -2.03
C ILE A 236 -4.73 2.11 -2.66
N TRP A 237 -3.69 1.56 -2.02
CA TRP A 237 -3.00 0.42 -2.58
C TRP A 237 -2.14 -0.31 -1.56
N ALA A 238 -2.03 -1.62 -1.74
CA ALA A 238 -1.21 -2.49 -0.90
C ALA A 238 0.29 -2.12 -0.85
N HIS A 239 0.82 -1.39 -1.85
CA HIS A 239 2.21 -0.88 -1.82
C HIS A 239 2.47 0.06 -0.64
N SER A 240 1.45 0.85 -0.25
CA SER A 240 1.54 1.77 0.89
C SER A 240 1.92 1.05 2.18
N LEU A 241 1.36 -0.14 2.41
CA LEU A 241 1.70 -0.97 3.57
C LEU A 241 3.08 -1.60 3.42
N ALA A 242 3.37 -2.28 2.30
CA ALA A 242 4.64 -2.98 2.11
C ALA A 242 5.86 -2.06 2.23
N VAL A 243 5.82 -0.86 1.64
CA VAL A 243 6.92 0.12 1.75
C VAL A 243 7.01 0.73 3.15
N THR A 244 5.88 0.95 3.83
CA THR A 244 5.89 1.41 5.22
C THR A 244 6.51 0.38 6.16
N LEU A 245 6.23 -0.91 5.96
CA LEU A 245 6.81 -2.02 6.73
C LEU A 245 8.32 -2.20 6.51
N PHE A 246 8.87 -1.71 5.40
CA PHE A 246 10.30 -1.78 5.13
C PHE A 246 11.14 -1.04 6.20
N PHE A 247 10.66 0.10 6.71
CA PHE A 247 11.46 0.86 7.69
C PHE A 247 11.55 0.17 9.05
N PRO A 248 10.46 -0.33 9.67
CA PRO A 248 10.57 -1.15 10.87
C PRO A 248 11.31 -2.48 10.64
N ALA A 249 11.23 -3.07 9.45
CA ALA A 249 12.05 -4.24 9.10
C ALA A 249 13.54 -3.89 9.18
N MET A 250 13.98 -2.86 8.46
CA MET A 250 15.36 -2.36 8.50
C MET A 250 15.81 -1.95 9.90
N TYR A 251 14.92 -1.34 10.68
CA TYR A 251 15.19 -1.01 12.07
C TYR A 251 15.46 -2.27 12.89
N ALA A 252 14.65 -3.32 12.73
CA ALA A 252 14.86 -4.60 13.40
C ALA A 252 16.19 -5.25 12.99
N PHE A 253 16.53 -5.25 11.69
CA PHE A 253 17.83 -5.71 11.19
C PHE A 253 19.00 -4.98 11.85
N ASN A 254 18.92 -3.65 11.97
CA ASN A 254 19.96 -2.87 12.62
C ASN A 254 20.07 -3.14 14.12
N ASN A 255 18.97 -3.54 14.79
CA ASN A 255 18.99 -3.90 16.21
C ASN A 255 19.59 -5.29 16.48
N ILE A 256 19.72 -6.17 15.48
CA ILE A 256 20.37 -7.48 15.65
C ILE A 256 21.83 -7.34 16.12
N PHE A 257 22.50 -6.22 15.82
CA PHE A 257 23.86 -5.95 16.31
C PHE A 257 23.91 -5.68 17.82
N GLU A 258 22.88 -5.01 18.37
CA GLU A 258 22.82 -4.64 19.78
C GLU A 258 22.23 -5.77 20.62
N ASP A 259 21.19 -6.41 20.09
CA ASP A 259 20.53 -7.55 20.70
C ASP A 259 20.25 -8.60 19.61
N LYS A 260 21.04 -9.64 19.72
CA LYS A 260 21.06 -10.86 18.92
C LYS A 260 19.68 -11.51 18.72
N ASN A 261 18.71 -11.26 19.60
CA ASN A 261 17.36 -11.80 19.54
C ASN A 261 16.43 -11.05 18.58
N TRP A 262 16.79 -9.87 18.07
CA TRP A 262 15.95 -9.14 17.12
C TRP A 262 15.71 -9.85 15.78
N TRP A 263 16.41 -10.95 15.50
CA TRP A 263 16.29 -11.69 14.24
C TRP A 263 14.86 -12.20 13.98
N TYR A 264 14.12 -12.62 15.02
CA TYR A 264 12.75 -13.09 14.83
C TYR A 264 11.77 -11.95 14.54
N ILE A 265 12.02 -10.75 15.10
CA ILE A 265 11.25 -9.55 14.72
C ILE A 265 11.52 -9.21 13.26
N ALA A 266 12.79 -9.20 12.84
CA ALA A 266 13.14 -8.97 11.45
C ALA A 266 12.49 -10.00 10.52
N ALA A 267 12.46 -11.28 10.91
CA ALA A 267 11.75 -12.34 10.16
C ALA A 267 10.24 -12.09 10.06
N LEU A 268 9.57 -11.73 11.16
CA LEU A 268 8.14 -11.39 11.17
C LEU A 268 7.84 -10.19 10.27
N MET A 269 8.70 -9.17 10.27
CA MET A 269 8.55 -8.00 9.41
C MET A 269 8.73 -8.34 7.93
N VAL A 270 9.73 -9.16 7.59
CA VAL A 270 9.92 -9.65 6.22
C VAL A 270 8.71 -10.47 5.78
N ALA A 271 8.22 -11.38 6.62
CA ALA A 271 7.00 -12.14 6.32
C ALA A 271 5.82 -11.21 6.06
N GLY A 272 5.62 -10.20 6.92
CA GLY A 272 4.61 -9.16 6.77
C GLY A 272 4.68 -8.43 5.43
N ILE A 273 5.89 -8.05 4.97
CA ILE A 273 6.10 -7.45 3.65
C ILE A 273 5.65 -8.40 2.54
N TRP A 274 6.07 -9.68 2.61
CA TRP A 274 5.77 -10.70 1.58
C TRP A 274 4.29 -11.09 1.49
N VAL A 275 3.50 -10.86 2.54
CA VAL A 275 2.05 -11.11 2.54
C VAL A 275 1.20 -9.85 2.39
N SER A 276 1.83 -8.68 2.25
CA SER A 276 1.13 -7.39 2.08
C SER A 276 0.89 -7.00 0.63
N GLN A 277 1.69 -7.51 -0.30
CA GLN A 277 1.67 -7.13 -1.71
C GLN A 277 2.15 -8.31 -2.57
N ASN A 278 1.68 -8.38 -3.82
CA ASN A 278 2.21 -9.27 -4.85
C ASN A 278 3.73 -9.18 -4.95
N LEU A 279 4.34 -10.29 -5.33
CA LEU A 279 5.76 -10.65 -5.22
C LEU A 279 6.73 -9.62 -5.79
N GLU A 280 6.31 -8.81 -6.77
CA GLU A 280 7.12 -7.75 -7.34
C GLU A 280 7.73 -6.81 -6.28
N GLN A 281 6.91 -6.25 -5.38
CA GLN A 281 7.39 -5.27 -4.41
C GLN A 281 8.19 -5.91 -3.26
N PRO A 282 7.75 -7.04 -2.65
CA PRO A 282 8.55 -7.76 -1.67
C PRO A 282 9.91 -8.21 -2.19
N ILE A 283 10.03 -8.62 -3.47
CA ILE A 283 11.32 -8.97 -4.07
C ILE A 283 12.25 -7.75 -4.12
N LYS A 284 11.76 -6.58 -4.53
CA LYS A 284 12.56 -5.34 -4.57
C LYS A 284 13.06 -4.94 -3.18
N LEU A 285 12.16 -4.95 -2.19
CA LEU A 285 12.49 -4.64 -0.80
C LEU A 285 13.47 -5.68 -0.21
N SER A 286 13.26 -6.95 -0.48
CA SER A 286 14.17 -8.04 -0.03
C SER A 286 15.53 -7.95 -0.70
N THR A 287 15.61 -7.47 -1.94
CA THR A 287 16.88 -7.20 -2.63
C THR A 287 17.62 -6.06 -1.95
N MET A 288 16.93 -4.97 -1.56
CA MET A 288 17.53 -3.91 -0.74
C MET A 288 18.04 -4.45 0.62
N LEU A 289 17.28 -5.31 1.29
CA LEU A 289 17.72 -5.98 2.52
C LEU A 289 18.95 -6.87 2.29
N LEU A 290 18.96 -7.64 1.20
CA LEU A 290 20.08 -8.51 0.84
C LEU A 290 21.36 -7.71 0.58
N LEU A 291 21.26 -6.60 -0.16
CA LEU A 291 22.38 -5.68 -0.37
C LEU A 291 22.90 -5.13 0.96
N TYR A 292 22.00 -4.73 1.87
CA TYR A 292 22.38 -4.32 3.22
C TYR A 292 23.16 -5.41 3.96
N LEU A 293 22.68 -6.66 3.96
CA LEU A 293 23.30 -7.78 4.66
C LEU A 293 24.68 -8.14 4.08
N ILE A 294 24.80 -8.16 2.74
CA ILE A 294 26.05 -8.44 2.03
C ILE A 294 27.09 -7.36 2.37
N ILE A 295 26.74 -6.09 2.22
CA ILE A 295 27.67 -4.98 2.43
C ILE A 295 28.09 -4.88 3.90
N ILE A 296 27.17 -5.06 4.84
CA ILE A 296 27.52 -5.16 6.26
C ILE A 296 28.51 -6.31 6.50
N SER A 297 28.26 -7.48 5.91
CA SER A 297 29.11 -8.65 6.13
C SER A 297 30.53 -8.42 5.60
N ILE A 298 30.64 -7.76 4.44
CA ILE A 298 31.92 -7.37 3.84
C ILE A 298 32.63 -6.33 4.71
N THR A 299 31.96 -5.23 5.06
CA THR A 299 32.57 -4.12 5.84
C THR A 299 32.97 -4.52 7.26
N GLN A 300 32.29 -5.51 7.86
CA GLN A 300 32.66 -6.11 9.15
C GLN A 300 33.67 -7.26 9.04
N ARG A 301 33.96 -7.75 7.82
CA ARG A 301 34.74 -8.97 7.56
C ARG A 301 34.19 -10.20 8.31
N LYS A 302 32.87 -10.23 8.53
CA LYS A 302 32.18 -11.29 9.27
C LYS A 302 30.78 -11.49 8.69
N LEU A 303 30.44 -12.74 8.38
CA LEU A 303 29.11 -13.06 7.88
C LEU A 303 28.03 -12.72 8.91
N PHE A 304 27.09 -11.85 8.54
CA PHE A 304 25.97 -11.48 9.39
C PHE A 304 24.85 -12.53 9.36
N TYR A 305 25.18 -13.76 9.75
CA TYR A 305 24.34 -14.95 9.55
C TYR A 305 22.92 -14.81 10.11
N ARG A 306 22.74 -14.13 11.25
CA ARG A 306 21.40 -13.90 11.84
C ARG A 306 20.52 -13.01 10.98
N GLY A 307 21.11 -12.04 10.28
CA GLY A 307 20.40 -11.25 9.30
C GLY A 307 19.94 -12.12 8.12
N PHE A 308 20.82 -12.97 7.59
CA PHE A 308 20.42 -13.92 6.53
C PHE A 308 19.34 -14.91 7.00
N ILE A 309 19.44 -15.43 8.23
CA ILE A 309 18.39 -16.27 8.84
C ILE A 309 17.08 -15.50 8.98
N ALA A 310 17.11 -14.24 9.39
CA ALA A 310 15.90 -13.43 9.49
C ALA A 310 15.24 -13.21 8.12
N LEU A 311 16.03 -12.87 7.10
CA LEU A 311 15.54 -12.70 5.73
C LEU A 311 14.93 -14.00 5.18
N GLY A 312 15.67 -15.11 5.24
CA GLY A 312 15.20 -16.41 4.77
C GLY A 312 14.02 -16.93 5.59
N GLY A 313 14.07 -16.80 6.92
CA GLY A 313 13.01 -17.21 7.82
C GLY A 313 11.71 -16.43 7.61
N GLY A 314 11.78 -15.13 7.28
CA GLY A 314 10.60 -14.34 6.93
C GLY A 314 9.97 -14.78 5.61
N ILE A 315 10.78 -15.07 4.59
CA ILE A 315 10.30 -15.62 3.31
C ILE A 315 9.65 -16.99 3.54
N ILE A 316 10.28 -17.88 4.32
CA ILE A 316 9.72 -19.19 4.67
C ILE A 316 8.40 -19.02 5.43
N LEU A 317 8.33 -18.11 6.39
CA LEU A 317 7.09 -17.86 7.14
C LEU A 317 5.96 -17.34 6.24
N SER A 318 6.28 -16.57 5.20
CA SER A 318 5.30 -16.12 4.20
C SER A 318 4.70 -17.26 3.36
N LEU A 319 5.32 -18.46 3.35
CA LEU A 319 4.75 -19.65 2.73
C LEU A 319 3.45 -20.10 3.42
N SER A 320 3.14 -19.58 4.61
CA SER A 320 1.80 -19.74 5.20
C SER A 320 0.68 -19.22 4.29
N TRP A 321 0.94 -18.18 3.49
CA TRP A 321 0.04 -17.75 2.42
C TRP A 321 0.42 -18.40 1.08
N TRP A 322 1.65 -18.17 0.63
CA TRP A 322 2.06 -18.55 -0.72
C TRP A 322 2.05 -20.06 -0.95
N GLY A 323 2.33 -20.86 0.07
CA GLY A 323 2.20 -22.31 0.00
C GLY A 323 0.76 -22.78 -0.19
N ILE A 324 -0.22 -22.08 0.42
CA ILE A 324 -1.64 -22.35 0.23
C ILE A 324 -2.06 -21.99 -1.20
N VAL A 325 -1.65 -20.82 -1.68
CA VAL A 325 -1.91 -20.37 -3.07
C VAL A 325 -1.33 -21.36 -4.09
N VAL A 326 -0.08 -21.80 -3.90
CA VAL A 326 0.56 -22.81 -4.77
C VAL A 326 -0.19 -24.13 -4.73
N LYS A 327 -0.64 -24.57 -3.54
CA LYS A 327 -1.43 -25.81 -3.39
C LYS A 327 -2.81 -25.68 -4.07
N LYS A 328 -3.48 -24.54 -3.94
CA LYS A 328 -4.83 -24.29 -4.46
C LYS A 328 -4.86 -24.17 -5.98
N TYR A 329 -3.91 -23.43 -6.55
CA TYR A 329 -3.93 -23.06 -7.98
C TYR A 329 -2.88 -23.77 -8.83
N ASN A 330 -2.08 -24.64 -8.24
CA ASN A 330 -0.86 -25.20 -8.82
C ASN A 330 0.26 -24.16 -9.03
N LEU A 331 1.48 -24.67 -9.14
CA LEU A 331 2.67 -23.85 -9.35
C LEU A 331 2.60 -23.02 -10.65
N SER A 332 1.94 -23.52 -11.70
CA SER A 332 1.84 -22.78 -12.97
C SER A 332 1.03 -21.50 -12.84
N VAL A 333 -0.11 -21.52 -12.13
CA VAL A 333 -0.92 -20.31 -11.91
C VAL A 333 -0.20 -19.36 -10.96
N PHE A 334 0.47 -19.88 -9.93
CA PHE A 334 1.36 -19.08 -9.09
C PHE A 334 2.50 -18.39 -9.89
N LEU A 335 3.12 -19.11 -10.83
CA LEU A 335 4.12 -18.53 -11.72
C LEU A 335 3.51 -17.53 -12.72
N SER A 336 2.23 -17.66 -13.08
CA SER A 336 1.52 -16.69 -13.92
C SER A 336 1.09 -15.42 -13.17
N THR A 337 0.77 -15.54 -11.88
CA THR A 337 0.52 -14.37 -11.02
C THR A 337 1.82 -13.61 -10.75
N LEU A 338 2.94 -14.31 -10.73
CA LEU A 338 4.28 -13.75 -10.83
C LEU A 338 4.53 -13.03 -12.17
N SER A 339 3.91 -13.49 -13.27
CA SER A 339 4.11 -12.94 -14.62
C SER A 339 3.23 -11.74 -14.97
N SER A 340 2.46 -11.18 -14.02
CA SER A 340 1.57 -9.99 -14.08
C SER A 340 0.64 -9.82 -15.29
N GLU A 341 0.67 -10.69 -16.29
CA GLU A 341 -0.34 -10.83 -17.34
C GLU A 341 -1.47 -11.74 -16.86
N VAL A 342 -2.04 -11.41 -15.69
CA VAL A 342 -3.29 -12.04 -15.23
C VAL A 342 -4.47 -11.65 -16.14
N ALA A 343 -4.27 -10.67 -17.05
CA ALA A 343 -5.30 -10.21 -17.98
C ALA A 343 -5.61 -11.17 -19.15
N SER A 344 -4.92 -12.30 -19.32
CA SER A 344 -5.26 -13.27 -20.38
C SER A 344 -4.89 -14.72 -20.04
N LEU A 345 -5.28 -15.18 -18.86
CA LEU A 345 -5.30 -16.61 -18.53
C LEU A 345 -6.12 -17.48 -19.53
N GLU A 346 -6.91 -16.86 -20.43
CA GLU A 346 -7.59 -17.55 -21.54
C GLU A 346 -6.64 -18.21 -22.56
N VAL A 347 -5.36 -17.79 -22.66
CA VAL A 347 -4.43 -18.36 -23.66
C VAL A 347 -3.72 -19.63 -23.16
N ALA A 348 -3.62 -19.82 -21.83
CA ALA A 348 -2.85 -20.93 -21.27
C ALA A 348 -3.61 -22.26 -21.19
N SER A 349 -4.94 -22.26 -21.26
CA SER A 349 -5.76 -23.47 -21.06
C SER A 349 -6.08 -24.26 -22.33
N ILE A 350 -5.67 -23.80 -23.52
CA ILE A 350 -6.06 -24.41 -24.81
C ILE A 350 -4.87 -25.05 -25.56
N GLY A 351 -3.63 -24.76 -25.15
CA GLY A 351 -2.43 -25.38 -25.74
C GLY A 351 -2.11 -26.74 -25.11
N GLY A 352 -2.25 -27.82 -25.89
CA GLY A 352 -2.11 -29.21 -25.47
C GLY A 352 -0.85 -29.57 -24.68
N ALA A 353 -0.93 -30.70 -23.99
CA ALA A 353 0.03 -31.29 -23.06
C ALA A 353 1.42 -31.61 -23.67
N SER A 354 2.15 -30.57 -24.10
CA SER A 354 3.57 -30.69 -24.36
C SER A 354 4.30 -30.80 -23.02
N SER A 355 5.03 -31.90 -22.85
CA SER A 355 5.80 -32.29 -21.67
C SER A 355 6.99 -31.34 -21.44
N SER A 356 6.69 -30.07 -21.16
CA SER A 356 7.66 -29.09 -20.68
C SER A 356 8.19 -29.58 -19.34
N THR A 357 9.47 -29.97 -19.31
CA THR A 357 10.16 -30.43 -18.11
C THR A 357 10.02 -29.38 -17.00
N PHE A 358 9.92 -29.81 -15.73
CA PHE A 358 9.81 -28.92 -14.57
C PHE A 358 10.82 -27.76 -14.61
N PHE A 359 12.04 -28.04 -15.08
CA PHE A 359 13.10 -27.06 -15.26
C PHE A 359 12.77 -25.96 -16.30
N SER A 360 12.13 -26.31 -17.42
CA SER A 360 11.69 -25.33 -18.42
C SER A 360 10.62 -24.38 -17.89
N LYS A 361 9.72 -24.85 -17.00
CA LYS A 361 8.75 -24.01 -16.30
C LYS A 361 9.41 -23.06 -15.30
N ILE A 362 10.46 -23.52 -14.59
CA ILE A 362 11.28 -22.65 -13.74
C ILE A 362 12.00 -21.60 -14.57
N ILE A 363 12.64 -21.97 -15.68
CA ILE A 363 13.31 -21.01 -16.57
C ILE A 363 12.30 -20.00 -17.12
N ALA A 364 11.12 -20.44 -17.55
CA ALA A 364 10.07 -19.56 -18.03
C ALA A 364 9.57 -18.62 -16.91
N GLY A 365 9.39 -19.13 -15.69
CA GLY A 365 9.04 -18.33 -14.52
C GLY A 365 10.13 -17.31 -14.17
N LEU A 366 11.40 -17.71 -14.18
CA LEU A 366 12.53 -16.80 -14.02
C LEU A 366 12.52 -15.75 -15.14
N LYS A 367 12.34 -16.16 -16.40
CA LYS A 367 12.23 -15.23 -17.54
C LYS A 367 11.09 -14.24 -17.39
N ALA A 368 9.94 -14.69 -16.89
CA ALA A 368 8.78 -13.85 -16.63
C ALA A 368 9.01 -12.87 -15.47
N ILE A 369 9.72 -13.29 -14.42
CA ILE A 369 10.22 -12.41 -13.36
C ILE A 369 11.24 -11.42 -13.95
N THR A 370 11.99 -11.84 -14.97
CA THR A 370 13.02 -11.03 -15.63
C THR A 370 12.50 -10.05 -16.70
N ASN A 371 11.21 -10.00 -16.97
CA ASN A 371 10.70 -9.07 -17.97
C ASN A 371 10.48 -7.69 -17.33
N ALA A 372 11.18 -6.66 -17.80
CA ALA A 372 11.10 -5.30 -17.26
C ALA A 372 9.77 -4.59 -17.57
N GLY A 373 8.93 -5.19 -18.43
CA GLY A 373 7.64 -4.66 -18.82
C GLY A 373 6.66 -4.46 -17.67
N GLY A 374 5.74 -3.51 -17.87
CA GLY A 374 4.59 -3.23 -17.02
C GLY A 374 3.69 -2.24 -17.76
N SER A 375 2.39 -2.22 -17.45
CA SER A 375 1.39 -1.41 -18.16
C SER A 375 1.67 0.11 -18.16
N SER A 376 2.60 0.57 -17.32
CA SER A 376 3.00 1.97 -17.22
C SER A 376 4.52 2.14 -17.08
N SER A 377 5.29 1.08 -17.35
CA SER A 377 6.73 1.25 -17.54
C SER A 377 6.95 2.05 -18.83
N ARG A 378 7.93 2.96 -18.80
CA ARG A 378 8.49 3.62 -19.99
C ARG A 378 9.97 3.92 -19.76
N PRO A 379 10.76 4.19 -20.80
CA PRO A 379 12.07 4.82 -20.63
C PRO A 379 11.91 6.18 -19.93
N TYR A 380 12.72 6.42 -18.89
CA TYR A 380 12.72 7.69 -18.17
C TYR A 380 13.90 8.56 -18.63
N GLY A 381 13.61 9.81 -18.96
CA GLY A 381 14.60 10.79 -19.40
C GLY A 381 15.06 11.71 -18.27
N PHE A 382 15.99 12.61 -18.59
CA PHE A 382 16.49 13.63 -17.65
C PHE A 382 15.35 14.42 -16.98
N ASN A 383 14.36 14.86 -17.76
CA ASN A 383 13.24 15.65 -17.25
C ASN A 383 12.41 14.90 -16.20
N ASP A 384 12.31 13.57 -16.30
CA ASP A 384 11.54 12.75 -15.35
C ASP A 384 12.18 12.70 -13.97
N PHE A 385 13.52 12.82 -13.87
CA PHE A 385 14.23 12.87 -12.59
C PHE A 385 14.31 14.27 -12.02
N PHE A 386 14.70 15.25 -12.84
CA PHE A 386 15.05 16.60 -12.38
C PHE A 386 13.83 17.51 -12.19
N ILE A 387 12.75 17.31 -12.96
CA ILE A 387 11.57 18.17 -12.91
C ILE A 387 10.43 17.38 -12.27
N ALA A 388 10.09 17.75 -11.03
CA ALA A 388 8.89 17.25 -10.38
C ALA A 388 7.65 17.82 -11.10
N GLN A 389 6.79 16.94 -11.60
CA GLN A 389 5.60 17.33 -12.35
C GLN A 389 4.40 17.51 -11.41
N PRO A 390 3.61 18.60 -11.54
CA PRO A 390 2.38 18.80 -10.78
C PRO A 390 1.29 17.80 -11.20
N GLN A 391 1.27 17.45 -12.48
CA GLN A 391 0.42 16.42 -13.05
C GLN A 391 1.24 15.15 -13.20
N ASN A 392 0.86 14.08 -12.50
CA ASN A 392 1.66 12.89 -12.39
C ASN A 392 0.79 11.63 -12.36
N LEU A 393 1.41 10.46 -12.49
CA LEU A 393 0.74 9.21 -12.24
C LEU A 393 0.34 9.13 -10.77
N ILE A 394 -0.95 8.97 -10.51
CA ILE A 394 -1.49 9.04 -9.15
C ILE A 394 -1.01 7.87 -8.29
N ASN A 395 -0.78 6.70 -8.86
CA ASN A 395 -0.39 5.49 -8.13
C ASN A 395 1.12 5.37 -7.91
N THR A 396 1.94 6.01 -8.75
CA THR A 396 3.36 6.17 -8.49
C THR A 396 3.87 7.45 -9.13
N PRO A 397 3.88 8.55 -8.37
CA PRO A 397 4.39 9.80 -8.89
C PRO A 397 5.88 9.67 -9.23
N ILE A 398 6.32 10.40 -10.26
CA ILE A 398 7.74 10.49 -10.65
C ILE A 398 8.31 11.87 -10.30
N GLY A 399 9.63 12.01 -10.37
CA GLY A 399 10.30 13.28 -10.12
C GLY A 399 10.86 13.42 -8.70
N ILE A 400 12.05 14.01 -8.64
CA ILE A 400 12.79 14.28 -7.41
C ILE A 400 12.80 15.79 -7.12
N GLY A 401 12.91 16.59 -8.18
CA GLY A 401 13.03 18.06 -8.13
C GLY A 401 14.48 18.52 -8.12
N ILE A 402 14.74 19.60 -8.87
CA ILE A 402 16.09 20.00 -9.30
C ILE A 402 17.06 20.20 -8.13
N ILE A 403 16.61 20.83 -7.04
CA ILE A 403 17.44 21.11 -5.87
C ILE A 403 17.86 19.82 -5.17
N VAL A 404 16.92 18.90 -4.97
CA VAL A 404 17.24 17.61 -4.33
C VAL A 404 18.13 16.77 -5.23
N THR A 405 17.93 16.80 -6.55
CA THR A 405 18.81 16.11 -7.50
C THR A 405 20.24 16.65 -7.47
N ILE A 406 20.42 17.98 -7.47
CA ILE A 406 21.75 18.61 -7.33
C ILE A 406 22.39 18.22 -6.00
N LEU A 407 21.64 18.28 -4.89
CA LEU A 407 22.14 17.89 -3.58
C LEU A 407 22.52 16.41 -3.51
N ALA A 408 21.75 15.52 -4.15
CA ALA A 408 22.07 14.10 -4.24
C ALA A 408 23.33 13.86 -5.10
N LEU A 409 23.52 14.60 -6.19
CA LEU A 409 24.74 14.52 -6.99
C LEU A 409 25.96 15.00 -6.19
N VAL A 410 25.87 16.17 -5.56
CA VAL A 410 26.91 16.73 -4.69
C VAL A 410 27.21 15.79 -3.54
N GLY A 411 26.19 15.21 -2.90
CA GLY A 411 26.33 14.22 -1.84
C GLY A 411 27.03 12.95 -2.32
N THR A 412 26.69 12.45 -3.51
CA THR A 412 27.34 11.28 -4.12
C THR A 412 28.82 11.55 -4.36
N ILE A 413 29.15 12.66 -5.03
CA ILE A 413 30.54 13.07 -5.29
C ILE A 413 31.30 13.23 -3.98
N TYR A 414 30.71 13.90 -2.99
CA TYR A 414 31.30 14.06 -1.67
C TYR A 414 31.61 12.72 -1.02
N ILE A 415 30.67 11.77 -1.02
CA ILE A 415 30.88 10.45 -0.41
C ILE A 415 32.03 9.73 -1.12
N LEU A 416 32.03 9.72 -2.46
CA LEU A 416 33.05 9.03 -3.25
C LEU A 416 34.45 9.65 -3.07
N VAL A 417 34.55 10.98 -3.05
CA VAL A 417 35.84 11.68 -2.92
C VAL A 417 36.36 11.60 -1.48
N LYS A 418 35.54 11.98 -0.50
CA LYS A 418 35.97 12.07 0.91
C LYS A 418 36.26 10.70 1.52
N TYR A 419 35.48 9.68 1.16
CA TYR A 419 35.61 8.36 1.76
C TYR A 419 36.27 7.34 0.84
N LYS A 420 36.88 7.71 -0.31
CA LYS A 420 37.41 6.73 -1.29
C LYS A 420 38.22 5.58 -0.69
N SER A 421 39.10 5.88 0.26
CA SER A 421 39.99 4.90 0.93
C SER A 421 39.35 4.22 2.14
N HIS A 422 38.26 4.77 2.68
CA HIS A 422 37.63 4.34 3.93
C HIS A 422 36.16 3.95 3.74
N LEU A 423 35.65 3.89 2.51
CA LEU A 423 34.23 3.66 2.22
C LEU A 423 33.79 2.25 2.65
N VAL A 424 34.71 1.28 2.56
CA VAL A 424 34.49 -0.12 2.94
C VAL A 424 34.77 -0.36 4.44
N GLU A 425 34.99 0.68 5.23
CA GLU A 425 35.11 0.54 6.69
C GLU A 425 33.74 0.44 7.35
N TYR A 426 33.63 -0.37 8.41
CA TYR A 426 32.40 -0.57 9.17
C TYR A 426 31.73 0.75 9.62
N LYS A 427 32.52 1.75 10.02
CA LYS A 427 32.02 3.07 10.45
C LYS A 427 31.26 3.83 9.35
N ASN A 428 31.55 3.52 8.08
CA ASN A 428 30.95 4.13 6.89
C ASN A 428 29.99 3.18 6.16
N SER A 429 29.67 2.01 6.75
CA SER A 429 28.80 1.00 6.15
C SER A 429 27.45 1.55 5.69
N SER A 430 26.86 2.49 6.43
CA SER A 430 25.59 3.12 6.05
C SER A 430 25.68 3.92 4.75
N LEU A 431 26.81 4.58 4.48
CA LEU A 431 27.03 5.35 3.24
C LEU A 431 27.16 4.44 2.03
N ILE A 432 27.97 3.38 2.12
CA ILE A 432 28.12 2.41 1.02
C ILE A 432 26.82 1.66 0.75
N ILE A 433 26.07 1.27 1.78
CA ILE A 433 24.74 0.67 1.61
C ILE A 433 23.81 1.64 0.88
N THR A 434 23.79 2.91 1.27
CA THR A 434 22.97 3.93 0.61
C THR A 434 23.35 4.11 -0.87
N LEU A 435 24.65 4.09 -1.20
CA LEU A 435 25.11 4.17 -2.60
C LEU A 435 24.69 2.94 -3.41
N PHE A 436 24.79 1.73 -2.86
CA PHE A 436 24.32 0.53 -3.54
C PHE A 436 22.81 0.50 -3.71
N TRP A 437 22.05 0.99 -2.71
CA TRP A 437 20.61 1.20 -2.86
C TRP A 437 20.30 2.24 -3.94
N LEU A 438 21.06 3.35 -4.01
CA LEU A 438 20.90 4.36 -5.05
C LEU A 438 21.13 3.75 -6.44
N ILE A 439 22.22 3.00 -6.63
CA ILE A 439 22.52 2.31 -7.88
C ILE A 439 21.40 1.32 -8.23
N TYR A 440 21.03 0.45 -7.30
CA TYR A 440 19.99 -0.55 -7.51
C TYR A 440 18.65 0.07 -7.90
N THR A 441 18.18 1.07 -7.15
CA THR A 441 16.88 1.70 -7.38
C THR A 441 16.89 2.60 -8.61
N PHE A 442 17.97 3.31 -8.91
CA PHE A 442 18.12 4.09 -10.13
C PHE A 442 18.10 3.19 -11.36
N TRP A 443 18.81 2.07 -11.29
CA TRP A 443 18.84 1.08 -12.35
C TRP A 443 17.48 0.42 -12.55
N ALA A 444 16.79 0.08 -11.46
CA ALA A 444 15.47 -0.53 -11.51
C ALA A 444 14.35 0.44 -11.95
N VAL A 445 14.47 1.75 -11.70
CA VAL A 445 13.58 2.75 -12.33
C VAL A 445 13.79 2.79 -13.84
N ASN A 446 15.03 2.61 -14.32
CA ASN A 446 15.36 2.59 -15.74
C ASN A 446 15.29 1.17 -16.35
N GLY A 447 14.51 0.26 -15.77
CA GLY A 447 14.43 -1.14 -16.21
C GLY A 447 14.02 -1.36 -17.66
N GLU A 448 13.28 -0.43 -18.24
CA GLU A 448 12.90 -0.52 -19.65
C GLU A 448 14.02 -0.07 -20.58
N THR A 449 14.81 0.92 -20.15
CA THR A 449 16.00 1.39 -20.88
C THR A 449 17.15 0.39 -20.78
N PHE A 450 17.34 -0.17 -19.58
CA PHE A 450 18.33 -1.22 -19.31
C PHE A 450 17.54 -2.50 -19.08
N PRO A 451 17.39 -3.40 -20.08
CA PRO A 451 16.52 -4.58 -20.01
C PRO A 451 17.08 -5.60 -19.02
N ILE A 452 16.91 -5.33 -17.73
CA ILE A 452 17.35 -6.19 -16.64
C ILE A 452 16.16 -6.70 -15.88
N SER A 453 16.35 -7.95 -15.50
CA SER A 453 15.38 -8.81 -14.88
C SER A 453 14.66 -8.26 -13.67
N ILE A 454 15.39 -7.59 -12.79
CA ILE A 454 14.88 -7.24 -11.46
C ILE A 454 14.00 -5.98 -11.50
N ALA A 455 13.91 -5.31 -12.66
CA ALA A 455 13.28 -4.01 -12.81
C ALA A 455 11.80 -4.06 -13.27
N ARG A 456 11.14 -5.21 -13.15
CA ARG A 456 9.70 -5.36 -13.43
C ARG A 456 8.90 -4.27 -12.72
N GLY A 457 7.93 -3.68 -13.43
CA GLY A 457 7.14 -2.57 -12.90
C GLY A 457 8.05 -1.41 -12.48
N ALA A 458 8.95 -1.02 -13.39
CA ALA A 458 9.96 0.02 -13.17
C ALA A 458 9.36 1.31 -12.61
N PHE A 459 8.14 1.66 -13.06
CA PHE A 459 7.40 2.81 -12.53
C PHE A 459 7.15 2.74 -11.02
N ARG A 460 6.95 1.54 -10.44
CA ARG A 460 6.73 1.34 -8.99
C ARG A 460 8.00 1.50 -8.16
N THR A 461 9.16 1.59 -8.80
CA THR A 461 10.46 1.68 -8.11
C THR A 461 10.81 3.11 -7.71
N TRP A 462 10.11 4.13 -8.23
CA TRP A 462 10.32 5.53 -7.87
C TRP A 462 10.21 5.80 -6.37
N MET A 463 9.23 5.18 -5.70
CA MET A 463 9.07 5.29 -4.24
C MET A 463 10.25 4.69 -3.46
N LEU A 464 10.93 3.68 -4.03
CA LEU A 464 12.12 3.07 -3.43
C LEU A 464 13.36 3.91 -3.71
N LEU A 465 13.48 4.52 -4.90
CA LEU A 465 14.54 5.46 -5.26
C LEU A 465 14.55 6.70 -4.36
N ALA A 466 13.37 7.17 -3.96
CA ALA A 466 13.25 8.31 -3.05
C ALA A 466 13.99 8.11 -1.71
N ILE A 467 14.09 6.86 -1.24
CA ILE A 467 14.76 6.49 0.03
C ILE A 467 16.26 6.84 -0.02
N PRO A 468 17.12 6.22 -0.85
CA PRO A 468 18.54 6.56 -0.90
C PRO A 468 18.78 7.99 -1.40
N VAL A 469 17.96 8.53 -2.32
CA VAL A 469 18.08 9.93 -2.76
C VAL A 469 17.97 10.89 -1.58
N SER A 470 16.99 10.69 -0.68
CA SER A 470 16.82 11.56 0.49
C SER A 470 18.01 11.52 1.45
N ILE A 471 18.64 10.35 1.62
CA ILE A 471 19.81 10.17 2.48
C ILE A 471 21.04 10.85 1.87
N VAL A 472 21.29 10.64 0.57
CA VAL A 472 22.44 11.24 -0.12
C VAL A 472 22.29 12.76 -0.24
N ALA A 473 21.09 13.27 -0.49
CA ALA A 473 20.84 14.71 -0.51
C ALA A 473 21.09 15.35 0.86
N ALA A 474 20.76 14.67 1.96
CA ALA A 474 21.11 15.13 3.31
C ALA A 474 22.64 15.18 3.52
N GLU A 475 23.39 14.20 3.01
CA GLU A 475 24.87 14.25 3.00
C GLU A 475 25.40 15.44 2.18
N GLY A 476 24.79 15.73 1.02
CA GLY A 476 25.10 16.91 0.22
C GLY A 476 24.97 18.22 0.99
N ILE A 477 23.88 18.40 1.75
CA ILE A 477 23.68 19.59 2.60
C ILE A 477 24.76 19.67 3.71
N PHE A 478 25.13 18.54 4.32
CA PHE A 478 26.18 18.52 5.35
C PHE A 478 27.58 18.77 4.77
N PHE A 479 27.84 18.35 3.54
CA PHE A 479 29.05 18.72 2.83
C PHE A 479 29.10 20.24 2.60
N LEU A 480 28.03 20.84 2.07
CA LEU A 480 27.95 22.29 1.89
C LEU A 480 28.20 23.04 3.20
N LYS A 481 27.60 22.57 4.30
CA LYS A 481 27.89 23.10 5.65
C LYS A 481 29.38 23.08 5.97
N SER A 482 30.06 21.96 5.71
CA SER A 482 31.49 21.80 6.01
C SER A 482 32.35 22.76 5.18
N VAL A 483 32.05 22.92 3.89
CA VAL A 483 32.73 23.85 2.99
C VAL A 483 32.55 25.29 3.46
N ILE A 484 31.29 25.72 3.67
CA ILE A 484 30.97 27.08 4.13
C ILE A 484 31.62 27.38 5.48
N SER A 485 31.60 26.44 6.43
CA SER A 485 32.22 26.61 7.73
C SER A 485 33.75 26.72 7.67
N GLY A 486 34.38 26.22 6.59
CA GLY A 486 35.80 26.40 6.32
C GLY A 486 36.14 27.83 5.87
N TYR A 487 35.23 28.48 5.13
CA TYR A 487 35.41 29.86 4.66
C TYR A 487 34.93 30.91 5.65
N THR A 488 33.86 30.64 6.42
CA THR A 488 33.31 31.59 7.39
C THR A 488 32.90 30.91 8.70
N LYS A 489 33.33 31.48 9.82
CA LYS A 489 32.90 31.06 11.17
C LYS A 489 31.49 31.59 11.53
N ASN A 490 30.88 32.43 10.68
CA ASN A 490 29.60 33.05 10.97
C ASN A 490 28.44 32.05 10.82
N LYS A 491 27.89 31.62 11.97
CA LYS A 491 26.74 30.69 12.03
C LYS A 491 25.47 31.26 11.37
N LEU A 492 25.33 32.58 11.26
CA LEU A 492 24.19 33.23 10.61
C LEU A 492 24.17 32.94 9.10
N ILE A 493 25.32 33.03 8.43
CA ILE A 493 25.43 32.75 6.98
C ILE A 493 24.99 31.31 6.68
N TRP A 494 25.44 30.34 7.48
CA TRP A 494 24.99 28.96 7.32
C TRP A 494 23.47 28.80 7.54
N ARG A 495 22.89 29.47 8.54
CA ARG A 495 21.45 29.42 8.79
C ARG A 495 20.65 30.01 7.62
N LEU A 496 21.12 31.10 7.02
CA LEU A 496 20.50 31.69 5.84
C LEU A 496 20.57 30.74 4.64
N ILE A 497 21.74 30.17 4.34
CA ILE A 497 21.91 29.21 3.25
C ILE A 497 21.02 27.97 3.46
N LEU A 498 20.99 27.42 4.67
CA LEU A 498 20.11 26.30 4.99
C LEU A 498 18.64 26.67 4.77
N THR A 499 18.22 27.86 5.18
CA THR A 499 16.85 28.34 4.98
C THR A 499 16.52 28.45 3.50
N ILE A 500 17.42 29.02 2.68
CA ILE A 500 17.27 29.11 1.23
C ILE A 500 17.16 27.72 0.61
N LEU A 501 18.01 26.77 1.00
CA LEU A 501 17.95 25.39 0.50
C LEU A 501 16.62 24.71 0.87
N LEU A 502 16.14 24.85 2.10
CA LEU A 502 14.87 24.28 2.53
C LEU A 502 13.69 24.90 1.77
N LEU A 503 13.68 26.22 1.57
CA LEU A 503 12.69 26.91 0.75
C LEU A 503 12.73 26.43 -0.70
N ALA A 504 13.92 26.26 -1.26
CA ALA A 504 14.09 25.78 -2.63
C ALA A 504 13.57 24.33 -2.79
N ILE A 505 13.84 23.43 -1.82
CA ILE A 505 13.26 22.08 -1.80
C ILE A 505 11.72 22.13 -1.72
N ILE A 506 11.17 23.05 -0.91
CA ILE A 506 9.72 23.23 -0.82
C ILE A 506 9.14 23.64 -2.17
N LEU A 507 9.74 24.63 -2.83
CA LEU A 507 9.25 25.17 -4.09
C LEU A 507 9.40 24.18 -5.26
N THR A 508 10.49 23.41 -5.30
CA THR A 508 10.77 22.51 -6.43
C THR A 508 10.26 21.09 -6.26
N SER A 509 10.00 20.64 -5.03
CA SER A 509 9.58 19.26 -4.73
C SER A 509 8.29 19.21 -3.90
N ALA A 510 8.27 19.83 -2.71
CA ALA A 510 7.12 19.70 -1.81
C ALA A 510 5.83 20.31 -2.37
N LYS A 511 5.93 21.45 -3.09
CA LYS A 511 4.79 22.07 -3.77
C LYS A 511 4.20 21.13 -4.82
N GLN A 512 5.03 20.47 -5.62
CA GLN A 512 4.57 19.53 -6.65
C GLN A 512 3.88 18.31 -6.03
N LYS A 513 4.42 17.83 -4.90
CA LYS A 513 3.77 16.78 -4.11
C LYS A 513 2.41 17.23 -3.57
N TYR A 514 2.33 18.44 -3.04
CA TYR A 514 1.08 19.04 -2.53
C TYR A 514 0.04 19.19 -3.65
N ASP A 515 0.42 19.76 -4.79
CA ASP A 515 -0.46 19.97 -5.93
C ASP A 515 -1.03 18.64 -6.42
N LEU A 516 -0.17 17.64 -6.64
CA LEU A 516 -0.60 16.31 -7.04
C LEU A 516 -1.54 15.67 -6.01
N ASN A 517 -1.18 15.69 -4.73
CA ASN A 517 -1.95 15.03 -3.69
C ASN A 517 -3.17 15.82 -3.24
N THR A 518 -3.44 17.02 -3.74
CA THR A 518 -4.66 17.77 -3.44
C THR A 518 -5.53 18.01 -4.66
N ALA A 519 -5.09 17.53 -5.83
CA ALA A 519 -5.87 17.53 -7.06
C ALA A 519 -7.04 16.53 -7.01
N ILE A 520 -8.06 16.79 -7.82
CA ILE A 520 -9.11 15.80 -8.11
C ILE A 520 -8.52 14.75 -9.04
N TRP A 521 -8.52 13.50 -8.62
CA TRP A 521 -7.99 12.39 -9.40
C TRP A 521 -9.07 11.70 -10.23
N PRO A 522 -8.70 11.02 -11.32
CA PRO A 522 -9.65 10.24 -12.11
C PRO A 522 -10.27 9.11 -11.28
N THR A 523 -11.50 8.75 -11.63
CA THR A 523 -12.27 7.65 -11.03
C THR A 523 -12.07 6.35 -11.83
N SER A 524 -12.82 5.29 -11.50
CA SER A 524 -12.83 4.03 -12.26
C SER A 524 -13.14 4.23 -13.73
N SER A 525 -12.50 3.41 -14.57
CA SER A 525 -12.81 3.26 -16.00
C SER A 525 -14.28 2.87 -16.28
N ALA A 526 -15.02 2.44 -15.25
CA ALA A 526 -16.46 2.21 -15.29
C ALA A 526 -17.27 3.48 -15.55
N PHE A 527 -16.75 4.66 -15.22
CA PHE A 527 -17.41 5.95 -15.45
C PHE A 527 -16.92 6.59 -16.74
N SER A 528 -17.80 7.32 -17.41
CA SER A 528 -17.52 8.02 -18.68
C SER A 528 -16.81 9.34 -18.43
N SER A 529 -17.07 9.94 -17.27
CA SER A 529 -16.47 11.18 -16.80
C SER A 529 -16.41 11.21 -15.27
N PRO A 530 -15.56 12.05 -14.66
CA PRO A 530 -15.60 12.30 -13.22
C PRO A 530 -16.96 12.82 -12.74
N GLN A 531 -17.68 13.60 -13.56
CA GLN A 531 -19.00 14.14 -13.22
C GLN A 531 -19.99 13.01 -12.91
N GLU A 532 -19.99 11.94 -13.70
CA GLU A 532 -20.85 10.78 -13.46
C GLU A 532 -20.59 10.19 -12.05
N ALA A 533 -19.32 10.04 -11.66
CA ALA A 533 -18.98 9.57 -10.32
C ALA A 533 -19.34 10.56 -9.20
N PHE A 534 -19.32 11.88 -9.47
CA PHE A 534 -19.84 12.88 -8.54
C PHE A 534 -21.35 12.74 -8.34
N GLU A 535 -22.13 12.52 -9.41
CA GLU A 535 -23.57 12.32 -9.33
C GLU A 535 -23.92 11.04 -8.55
N PHE A 536 -23.20 9.95 -8.79
CA PHE A 536 -23.32 8.73 -7.97
C PHE A 536 -23.05 9.03 -6.49
N GLY A 537 -21.94 9.72 -6.20
CA GLY A 537 -21.59 10.09 -4.83
C GLY A 537 -22.60 11.03 -4.18
N ALA A 538 -23.22 11.94 -4.94
CA ALA A 538 -24.28 12.83 -4.46
C ALA A 538 -25.52 12.04 -4.05
N TRP A 539 -25.97 11.10 -4.88
CA TRP A 539 -27.09 10.22 -4.56
C TRP A 539 -26.78 9.26 -3.40
N PHE A 540 -25.63 8.58 -3.40
CA PHE A 540 -25.28 7.65 -2.33
C PHE A 540 -25.19 8.30 -0.93
N LYS A 541 -24.92 9.61 -0.86
CA LYS A 541 -24.95 10.36 0.40
C LYS A 541 -26.36 10.54 0.98
N THR A 542 -27.42 10.39 0.18
CA THR A 542 -28.81 10.58 0.63
C THR A 542 -29.40 9.34 1.30
N ILE A 543 -28.75 8.18 1.15
CA ILE A 543 -29.19 6.90 1.74
C ILE A 543 -28.20 6.41 2.81
N PRO A 544 -28.63 5.62 3.81
CA PRO A 544 -27.75 5.08 4.86
C PRO A 544 -26.57 4.27 4.31
N ASP A 545 -25.47 4.22 5.07
CA ASP A 545 -24.37 3.28 4.78
C ASP A 545 -24.89 1.84 4.85
N ASN A 546 -24.34 0.94 4.04
CA ASN A 546 -24.74 -0.48 3.93
C ASN A 546 -26.16 -0.76 3.41
N THR A 547 -26.92 0.25 2.97
CA THR A 547 -28.15 0.02 2.19
C THR A 547 -27.86 -0.90 1.01
N ARG A 548 -28.74 -1.87 0.77
CA ARG A 548 -28.59 -2.85 -0.31
C ARG A 548 -28.97 -2.20 -1.64
N VAL A 549 -27.98 -2.02 -2.53
CA VAL A 549 -28.18 -1.42 -3.85
C VAL A 549 -27.69 -2.36 -4.93
N PHE A 550 -28.57 -2.73 -5.85
CA PHE A 550 -28.22 -3.56 -6.98
C PHE A 550 -27.89 -2.68 -8.17
N LEU A 551 -26.63 -2.67 -8.60
CA LEU A 551 -26.24 -2.03 -9.85
C LEU A 551 -26.63 -2.93 -11.02
N TYR A 552 -27.26 -2.41 -12.07
CA TYR A 552 -27.68 -3.20 -13.23
C TYR A 552 -26.47 -3.78 -13.99
N SER A 553 -25.44 -2.96 -14.25
CA SER A 553 -24.17 -3.46 -14.80
C SER A 553 -23.47 -4.48 -13.88
N PRO A 554 -22.69 -5.43 -14.43
CA PRO A 554 -21.93 -6.42 -13.66
C PRO A 554 -20.67 -5.82 -13.02
N ARG A 555 -20.81 -4.73 -12.25
CA ARG A 555 -19.72 -4.07 -11.49
C ARG A 555 -20.13 -3.67 -10.07
N PRO A 556 -20.58 -4.62 -9.23
CA PRO A 556 -21.02 -4.32 -7.86
C PRO A 556 -19.96 -3.62 -7.00
N LYS A 557 -18.67 -3.74 -7.33
CA LYS A 557 -17.57 -2.98 -6.71
C LYS A 557 -17.80 -1.47 -6.61
N ILE A 558 -18.52 -0.89 -7.57
CA ILE A 558 -18.86 0.54 -7.54
C ILE A 558 -19.79 0.85 -6.36
N VAL A 559 -20.80 0.01 -6.13
CA VAL A 559 -21.72 0.14 -5.00
C VAL A 559 -20.97 0.01 -3.68
N ILE A 560 -20.09 -0.98 -3.58
CA ILE A 560 -19.27 -1.22 -2.39
C ILE A 560 -18.33 -0.03 -2.14
N GLY A 561 -17.65 0.48 -3.17
CA GLY A 561 -16.71 1.59 -3.04
C GLY A 561 -17.34 2.91 -2.59
N PHE A 562 -18.66 3.08 -2.78
CA PHE A 562 -19.45 4.20 -2.22
C PHE A 562 -20.05 3.92 -0.84
N GLY A 563 -19.69 2.81 -0.19
CA GLY A 563 -20.12 2.47 1.16
C GLY A 563 -21.50 1.82 1.25
N LYS A 564 -22.05 1.33 0.14
CA LYS A 564 -23.29 0.57 0.11
C LYS A 564 -23.02 -0.92 0.02
N TRP A 565 -24.07 -1.71 0.16
CA TRP A 565 -23.98 -3.16 0.08
C TRP A 565 -24.42 -3.64 -1.30
N GLY A 566 -23.57 -4.46 -1.92
CA GLY A 566 -23.89 -5.31 -3.06
C GLY A 566 -22.97 -6.54 -2.96
N CYS A 567 -23.40 -7.68 -3.48
CA CYS A 567 -22.60 -8.90 -3.36
C CYS A 567 -21.89 -9.22 -4.68
N ASN A 568 -20.55 -9.17 -4.68
CA ASN A 568 -19.75 -9.61 -5.83
C ASN A 568 -19.27 -11.07 -5.72
N TRP A 569 -19.62 -11.73 -4.61
CA TRP A 569 -19.18 -13.08 -4.29
C TRP A 569 -20.33 -14.02 -3.94
N CYS A 570 -21.57 -13.59 -4.19
CA CYS A 570 -22.76 -14.41 -4.04
C CYS A 570 -23.05 -15.08 -5.37
N GLN A 571 -23.01 -16.42 -5.38
CA GLN A 571 -23.14 -17.23 -6.59
C GLN A 571 -24.43 -16.94 -7.37
N ASP A 572 -25.54 -16.85 -6.66
CA ASP A 572 -26.86 -16.56 -7.23
C ASP A 572 -26.98 -15.17 -7.85
N GLU A 573 -26.38 -14.14 -7.24
CA GLU A 573 -26.31 -12.81 -7.83
C GLU A 573 -25.44 -12.79 -9.09
N LEU A 574 -24.32 -13.51 -9.07
CA LEU A 574 -23.46 -13.63 -10.24
C LEU A 574 -24.20 -14.35 -11.37
N ASP A 575 -24.84 -15.49 -11.08
CA ASP A 575 -25.63 -16.25 -12.06
C ASP A 575 -26.77 -15.44 -12.64
N PHE A 576 -27.49 -14.70 -11.79
CA PHE A 576 -28.56 -13.81 -12.21
C PHE A 576 -28.05 -12.74 -13.20
N ARG A 577 -26.88 -12.15 -12.92
CA ARG A 577 -26.26 -11.11 -13.76
C ARG A 577 -25.82 -11.62 -15.15
N ILE A 578 -25.50 -12.91 -15.29
CA ILE A 578 -25.00 -13.44 -16.58
C ILE A 578 -26.03 -13.25 -17.70
N ASN A 579 -27.31 -13.46 -17.40
CA ASN A 579 -28.41 -13.38 -18.36
C ASN A 579 -29.39 -12.24 -18.02
N ILE A 580 -28.94 -11.20 -17.31
CA ILE A 580 -29.84 -10.13 -16.82
C ILE A 580 -30.61 -9.43 -17.93
N LEU A 581 -30.02 -9.31 -19.13
CA LEU A 581 -30.69 -8.73 -20.30
C LEU A 581 -31.84 -9.60 -20.83
N ASP A 582 -31.86 -10.88 -20.50
CA ASP A 582 -32.92 -11.81 -20.91
C ASP A 582 -34.02 -11.92 -19.86
N ARG A 583 -33.83 -11.32 -18.68
CA ARG A 583 -34.81 -11.31 -17.60
C ARG A 583 -35.91 -10.29 -17.87
N THR A 584 -37.13 -10.62 -17.48
CA THR A 584 -38.24 -9.67 -17.45
C THR A 584 -38.11 -8.71 -16.26
N ALA A 585 -38.79 -7.57 -16.30
CA ALA A 585 -38.85 -6.64 -15.17
C ALA A 585 -39.42 -7.30 -13.90
N GLU A 586 -40.37 -8.23 -14.07
CA GLU A 586 -40.94 -9.03 -12.97
C GLU A 586 -39.90 -9.98 -12.36
N GLU A 587 -39.17 -10.75 -13.18
CA GLU A 587 -38.11 -11.64 -12.69
C GLU A 587 -37.00 -10.86 -11.96
N LEU A 588 -36.65 -9.67 -12.47
CA LEU A 588 -35.71 -8.77 -11.80
C LEU A 588 -36.25 -8.27 -10.47
N TYR A 589 -37.50 -7.80 -10.44
CA TYR A 589 -38.14 -7.34 -9.22
C TYR A 589 -38.18 -8.43 -8.14
N GLU A 590 -38.67 -9.63 -8.50
CA GLU A 590 -38.76 -10.76 -7.57
C GLU A 590 -37.38 -11.18 -7.06
N PHE A 591 -36.36 -11.20 -7.93
CA PHE A 591 -34.99 -11.45 -7.49
C PHE A 591 -34.51 -10.41 -6.46
N LEU A 592 -34.69 -9.12 -6.76
CA LEU A 592 -34.25 -8.03 -5.89
C LEU A 592 -34.99 -8.04 -4.55
N LYS A 593 -36.31 -8.25 -4.57
CA LYS A 593 -37.14 -8.36 -3.37
C LYS A 593 -36.72 -9.54 -2.50
N ASN A 594 -36.52 -10.73 -3.10
CA ASN A 594 -36.06 -11.92 -2.40
C ASN A 594 -34.66 -11.74 -1.77
N LYS A 595 -33.82 -10.88 -2.37
CA LYS A 595 -32.50 -10.52 -1.85
C LYS A 595 -32.50 -9.25 -0.99
N ASN A 596 -33.67 -8.71 -0.67
CA ASN A 596 -33.85 -7.49 0.13
C ASN A 596 -33.08 -6.28 -0.42
N TYR A 597 -32.92 -6.18 -1.74
CA TYR A 597 -32.38 -4.97 -2.36
C TYR A 597 -33.41 -3.85 -2.29
N GLU A 598 -32.99 -2.70 -1.75
CA GLU A 598 -33.87 -1.53 -1.59
C GLU A 598 -33.91 -0.68 -2.87
N TYR A 599 -32.80 -0.67 -3.62
CA TYR A 599 -32.66 0.14 -4.83
C TYR A 599 -32.03 -0.66 -5.98
N LEU A 600 -32.54 -0.41 -7.18
CA LEU A 600 -31.93 -0.75 -8.46
C LEU A 600 -31.29 0.51 -9.05
N LEU A 601 -30.03 0.41 -9.47
CA LEU A 601 -29.28 1.50 -10.05
C LEU A 601 -28.97 1.21 -11.52
N ILE A 602 -29.45 2.08 -12.41
CA ILE A 602 -29.22 2.01 -13.85
C ILE A 602 -28.28 3.14 -14.26
N SER A 603 -27.24 2.82 -15.02
CA SER A 603 -26.29 3.79 -15.57
C SER A 603 -26.10 3.49 -17.06
N PRO A 604 -26.83 4.22 -17.93
CA PRO A 604 -26.83 3.92 -19.37
C PRO A 604 -25.42 3.82 -19.96
N SER A 605 -24.50 4.69 -19.54
CA SER A 605 -23.11 4.71 -20.02
C SER A 605 -22.29 3.49 -19.56
N MET A 606 -22.48 3.05 -18.32
CA MET A 606 -21.76 1.94 -17.72
C MET A 606 -22.32 0.61 -18.23
N ASP A 607 -23.64 0.48 -18.22
CA ASP A 607 -24.39 -0.66 -18.72
C ASP A 607 -24.04 -0.91 -20.20
N PHE A 608 -24.10 0.12 -21.04
CA PHE A 608 -23.71 0.03 -22.46
C PHE A 608 -22.28 -0.50 -22.61
N ARG A 609 -21.29 0.07 -21.90
CA ARG A 609 -19.89 -0.37 -22.01
C ARG A 609 -19.64 -1.79 -21.53
N GLN A 610 -20.27 -2.23 -20.45
CA GLN A 610 -20.08 -3.60 -19.95
C GLN A 610 -20.78 -4.62 -20.86
N PHE A 611 -22.03 -4.37 -21.24
CA PHE A 611 -22.79 -5.32 -22.04
C PHE A 611 -22.32 -5.35 -23.50
N SER A 612 -21.89 -4.22 -24.08
CA SER A 612 -21.39 -4.18 -25.47
C SER A 612 -20.15 -5.04 -25.69
N LYS A 613 -19.27 -5.19 -24.69
CA LYS A 613 -18.13 -6.11 -24.74
C LYS A 613 -18.54 -7.59 -24.86
N LYS A 614 -19.72 -7.94 -24.32
CA LYS A 614 -20.20 -9.33 -24.27
C LYS A 614 -21.16 -9.67 -25.41
N PHE A 615 -22.03 -8.74 -25.79
CA PHE A 615 -23.14 -8.97 -26.73
C PHE A 615 -23.03 -8.18 -28.03
N GLY A 616 -22.02 -7.32 -28.19
CA GLY A 616 -21.87 -6.44 -29.35
C GLY A 616 -22.64 -5.11 -29.21
N LYS A 617 -22.13 -4.06 -29.86
CA LYS A 617 -22.66 -2.69 -29.73
C LYS A 617 -24.07 -2.52 -30.30
N GLU A 618 -24.35 -3.14 -31.45
CA GLU A 618 -25.63 -3.00 -32.17
C GLU A 618 -26.81 -3.56 -31.37
N ILE A 619 -26.67 -4.80 -30.89
CA ILE A 619 -27.68 -5.47 -30.06
C ILE A 619 -27.97 -4.66 -28.80
N ILE A 620 -26.92 -4.15 -28.15
CA ILE A 620 -27.05 -3.41 -26.89
C ILE A 620 -27.66 -2.02 -27.08
N ASN A 621 -27.41 -1.35 -28.21
CA ASN A 621 -28.05 -0.08 -28.55
C ASN A 621 -29.57 -0.19 -28.69
N GLN A 622 -30.07 -1.35 -29.15
CA GLN A 622 -31.51 -1.60 -29.28
C GLN A 622 -32.10 -2.11 -27.96
N LYS A 623 -31.46 -3.12 -27.34
CA LYS A 623 -32.02 -3.86 -26.21
C LYS A 623 -32.02 -3.08 -24.89
N LEU A 624 -31.01 -2.23 -24.62
CA LEU A 624 -30.96 -1.51 -23.34
C LEU A 624 -32.08 -0.47 -23.18
N PRO A 625 -32.35 0.42 -24.16
CA PRO A 625 -33.47 1.36 -24.07
C PRO A 625 -34.82 0.66 -23.87
N GLU A 626 -35.05 -0.46 -24.57
CA GLU A 626 -36.26 -1.29 -24.40
C GLU A 626 -36.36 -1.82 -22.97
N LYS A 627 -35.26 -2.38 -22.43
CA LYS A 627 -35.21 -2.89 -21.06
C LYS A 627 -35.43 -1.80 -20.01
N TYR A 628 -34.86 -0.61 -20.18
CA TYR A 628 -35.09 0.49 -19.24
C TYR A 628 -36.55 0.94 -19.26
N ARG A 629 -37.17 1.00 -20.45
CA ARG A 629 -38.59 1.33 -20.59
C ARG A 629 -39.47 0.27 -19.92
N GLU A 630 -39.17 -1.01 -20.14
CA GLU A 630 -39.86 -2.14 -19.50
C GLU A 630 -39.79 -2.02 -17.97
N ILE A 631 -38.59 -1.81 -17.41
CA ILE A 631 -38.38 -1.67 -15.96
C ILE A 631 -39.16 -0.47 -15.40
N ILE A 632 -39.06 0.71 -16.03
CA ILE A 632 -39.69 1.95 -15.55
C ILE A 632 -41.23 1.89 -15.67
N GLN A 633 -41.77 1.26 -16.72
CA GLN A 633 -43.21 1.18 -16.96
C GLN A 633 -43.90 0.02 -16.21
N SER A 634 -43.14 -0.93 -15.66
CA SER A 634 -43.68 -2.12 -15.00
C SER A 634 -44.49 -1.86 -13.73
N GLY A 635 -44.30 -0.70 -13.07
CA GLY A 635 -44.90 -0.41 -11.75
C GLY A 635 -44.22 -1.10 -10.57
N PHE A 636 -43.26 -2.01 -10.82
CA PHE A 636 -42.46 -2.69 -9.78
C PHE A 636 -41.39 -1.79 -9.15
N PHE A 637 -41.07 -0.68 -9.81
CA PHE A 637 -39.98 0.22 -9.45
C PHE A 637 -40.44 1.67 -9.45
N THR A 638 -40.05 2.44 -8.44
CA THR A 638 -40.37 3.88 -8.35
C THR A 638 -39.10 4.72 -8.51
N PRO A 639 -39.00 5.63 -9.50
CA PRO A 639 -37.84 6.50 -9.63
C PRO A 639 -37.72 7.47 -8.45
N VAL A 640 -36.57 7.45 -7.77
CA VAL A 640 -36.27 8.33 -6.62
C VAL A 640 -35.15 9.33 -6.90
N TYR A 641 -34.35 9.09 -7.95
CA TYR A 641 -33.32 10.00 -8.41
C TYR A 641 -33.09 9.78 -9.90
N GLN A 642 -33.03 10.85 -10.68
CA GLN A 642 -32.78 10.78 -12.12
C GLN A 642 -31.89 11.95 -12.55
N LYS A 643 -30.78 11.62 -13.22
CA LYS A 643 -29.96 12.54 -13.98
C LYS A 643 -29.86 12.05 -15.40
N GLU A 644 -30.34 12.87 -16.32
CA GLU A 644 -30.43 12.55 -17.74
C GLU A 644 -29.12 11.98 -18.28
N ASN A 645 -29.19 10.81 -18.92
CA ASN A 645 -28.08 10.07 -19.51
C ASN A 645 -26.94 9.64 -18.56
N LEU A 646 -27.03 9.90 -17.26
CA LEU A 646 -26.00 9.55 -16.28
C LEU A 646 -26.44 8.43 -15.34
N LEU A 647 -27.58 8.63 -14.67
CA LEU A 647 -27.98 7.78 -13.56
C LEU A 647 -29.50 7.80 -13.36
N VAL A 648 -30.07 6.62 -13.15
CA VAL A 648 -31.45 6.45 -12.66
C VAL A 648 -31.40 5.52 -11.45
N ALA A 649 -31.82 6.03 -10.29
CA ALA A 649 -32.02 5.22 -9.10
C ALA A 649 -33.50 4.94 -8.91
N LEU A 650 -33.83 3.67 -8.81
CA LEU A 650 -35.19 3.16 -8.68
C LEU A 650 -35.32 2.47 -7.33
N LYS A 651 -36.34 2.83 -6.54
CA LYS A 651 -36.73 2.10 -5.34
C LYS A 651 -37.50 0.84 -5.73
N VAL A 652 -37.18 -0.28 -5.09
CA VAL A 652 -37.92 -1.55 -5.23
C VAL A 652 -39.19 -1.45 -4.37
N ASN A 653 -40.36 -1.64 -4.98
CA ASN A 653 -41.67 -1.41 -4.33
C ASN A 653 -42.11 -2.54 -3.39
#